data_AF-A0A920EZB8-F1
#
_entry.id   AF-A0A920EZB8-F1
#
_cell.length_a   1.000
_cell.length_b   1.000
_cell.length_c   1.000
_cell.angle_alpha   90.00
_cell.angle_beta   90.00
_cell.angle_gamma   90.00
#
_symmetry.space_group_name_H-M   'P 1'
#
loop_
_entity.id
_entity.type
_entity.pdbx_description
1 polymer ?
#
loop_
_entity_poly.entity_id
_entity_poly.type
_entity_poly.pdbx_seq_one_letter_code
_entity_poly.pdbx_strand_id
1 'polypeptide(L)'
;MPESRRAFYEYHAPMMEPWDGPASIVFTDGKQIGATLDRNGLRPSRYCITDDGLVIMASETGVLPVSENRVVRKWRLQPGKMFLIDLEEKRLIDDDEIKESISKQKPYRNWIENLTLKLGDIKASEEKGQKRDVGISTSEKQRVFGYTKEDIKYLFAPMCSTGQEGIGSMGNDTPLAVLSSRSKPIFNYFKQLFAQVTNPPIDPIREAIVMSLVNFIGPRPNLLDINQTNPPLRIEVAQPILNFKDMNKIHNIIVHSNGKFKSHTLDICYPVSWGSAGVEAKLSSLCADAADAVKDGYNILIISDKGVSRDNVAVPSLLALSAIHQHLVQEGLRTSTGLVVETGLAREVHHFAVLAGYGAEAIHPYLALETISHDSGLVASQVGEDLAVENYIRAVGKGLMKIMSKMGISTYMSYCGAQIFEAVGLSEEIVGTYFRGTSSAVGGVGIFELAEEMIKLHHDTFKNRESDTYLTLSSGGEYEWRIGGENHMWTPDAIANLQHAVRGNQWESYKQYAQIINDQSERNMTLRGLFSFKVDPSKAISIDKVEPVEEIVKRFSTGAMSLGSISTEAHTTLAVAMNRLGGKSNTGEGGEDRDRYMFGGEYDKKVSGDNETLSFRLKKLTLNRTFLLKKMIAYVLR
;
A
#
# COMPACT_ATOMS: atom_id res chain seq x y z
N MET A 1 5.49 30.96 4.66
CA MET A 1 6.14 30.95 3.33
C MET A 1 5.56 32.08 2.50
N PRO A 2 6.39 32.96 1.90
CA PRO A 2 5.94 34.04 1.02
C PRO A 2 5.17 33.50 -0.21
N GLU A 3 4.27 34.31 -0.77
CA GLU A 3 3.42 33.91 -1.90
C GLU A 3 4.23 33.60 -3.16
N SER A 4 5.23 34.43 -3.50
CA SER A 4 6.12 34.18 -4.66
C SER A 4 6.80 32.82 -4.57
N ARG A 5 7.28 32.44 -3.37
CA ARG A 5 7.90 31.14 -3.11
C ARG A 5 6.89 29.99 -3.24
N ARG A 6 5.65 30.18 -2.79
CA ARG A 6 4.58 29.17 -3.00
C ARG A 6 4.30 28.98 -4.49
N ALA A 7 4.13 30.07 -5.24
CA ALA A 7 3.88 30.04 -6.67
C ALA A 7 5.04 29.40 -7.44
N PHE A 8 6.29 29.64 -7.05
CA PHE A 8 7.45 28.95 -7.63
C PHE A 8 7.33 27.43 -7.51
N TYR A 9 7.05 26.91 -6.31
CA TYR A 9 6.93 25.46 -6.11
C TYR A 9 5.69 24.86 -6.80
N GLU A 10 4.54 25.53 -6.76
CA GLU A 10 3.31 25.08 -7.42
C GLU A 10 3.50 25.00 -8.96
N TYR A 11 4.25 25.92 -9.55
CA TYR A 11 4.59 25.89 -10.98
C TYR A 11 5.52 24.72 -11.36
N HIS A 12 6.51 24.41 -10.53
CA HIS A 12 7.50 23.36 -10.79
C HIS A 12 7.03 21.95 -10.40
N ALA A 13 6.10 21.81 -9.45
CA ALA A 13 5.60 20.52 -9.00
C ALA A 13 5.17 19.58 -10.16
N PRO A 14 4.40 20.04 -11.16
CA PRO A 14 4.04 19.19 -12.29
C PRO A 14 5.12 19.02 -13.37
N MET A 15 6.32 19.59 -13.21
CA MET A 15 7.45 19.39 -14.15
C MET A 15 8.28 18.16 -13.80
N MET A 16 8.47 17.91 -12.51
CA MET A 16 9.30 16.82 -11.99
C MET A 16 8.71 16.37 -10.66
N GLU A 17 8.37 15.09 -10.58
CA GLU A 17 8.00 14.50 -9.29
C GLU A 17 9.20 14.57 -8.32
N PRO A 18 8.95 14.72 -7.00
CA PRO A 18 10.03 14.71 -6.03
C PRO A 18 10.79 13.37 -6.04
N TRP A 19 12.12 13.44 -6.05
CA TRP A 19 12.98 12.26 -5.85
C TRP A 19 13.15 12.08 -4.34
N ASP A 20 12.26 11.30 -3.75
CA ASP A 20 12.14 11.17 -2.29
C ASP A 20 13.13 10.16 -1.70
N GLY A 21 13.34 10.27 -0.39
CA GLY A 21 14.23 9.43 0.40
C GLY A 21 15.31 10.22 1.14
N PRO A 22 16.02 9.59 2.10
CA PRO A 22 17.04 10.27 2.89
C PRO A 22 18.19 10.78 2.04
N ALA A 23 18.40 12.10 2.01
CA ALA A 23 19.45 12.71 1.21
C ALA A 23 20.12 13.89 1.92
N SER A 24 21.45 13.90 1.88
CA SER A 24 22.26 15.10 2.09
C SER A 24 23.15 15.25 0.86
N ILE A 25 22.88 16.29 0.09
CA ILE A 25 23.52 16.50 -1.22
C ILE A 25 24.42 17.71 -1.09
N VAL A 26 25.68 17.54 -1.44
CA VAL A 26 26.65 18.63 -1.66
C VAL A 26 26.94 18.66 -3.15
N PHE A 27 26.88 19.83 -3.76
CA PHE A 27 26.98 20.01 -5.19
C PHE A 27 27.79 21.26 -5.53
N THR A 28 28.31 21.32 -6.76
CA THR A 28 29.01 22.49 -7.28
C THR A 28 28.89 22.53 -8.79
N ASP A 29 28.83 23.73 -9.35
CA ASP A 29 28.93 24.00 -10.79
C ASP A 29 30.32 24.54 -11.19
N GLY A 30 31.29 24.52 -10.26
CA GLY A 30 32.63 25.09 -10.41
C GLY A 30 32.75 26.57 -10.02
N LYS A 31 31.64 27.28 -9.82
CA LYS A 31 31.59 28.69 -9.38
C LYS A 31 30.98 28.84 -7.99
N GLN A 32 29.96 28.03 -7.72
CA GLN A 32 29.23 27.99 -6.47
C GLN A 32 29.35 26.60 -5.86
N ILE A 33 29.36 26.55 -4.53
CA ILE A 33 29.31 25.31 -3.76
C ILE A 33 28.05 25.35 -2.93
N GLY A 34 27.17 24.37 -3.15
CA GLY A 34 25.89 24.27 -2.49
C GLY A 34 25.71 23.00 -1.69
N ALA A 35 24.83 23.04 -0.71
CA ALA A 35 24.33 21.86 -0.03
C ALA A 35 22.84 21.98 0.28
N THR A 36 22.12 20.87 0.17
CA THR A 36 20.71 20.75 0.56
C THR A 36 20.45 19.41 1.24
N LEU A 37 19.37 19.36 2.02
CA LEU A 37 18.81 18.11 2.52
C LEU A 37 17.57 17.72 1.73
N ASP A 38 17.17 16.46 1.89
CA ASP A 38 15.81 16.04 1.56
C ASP A 38 14.76 16.83 2.36
N ARG A 39 13.50 16.72 1.94
CA ARG A 39 12.38 17.49 2.48
C ARG A 39 12.10 17.23 3.96
N ASN A 40 12.47 16.05 4.46
CA ASN A 40 12.27 15.60 5.83
C ASN A 40 13.55 15.78 6.68
N GLY A 41 14.70 16.03 6.03
CA GLY A 41 16.00 16.17 6.67
C GLY A 41 16.45 14.90 7.39
N LEU A 42 16.32 13.76 6.72
CA LEU A 42 16.58 12.43 7.28
C LEU A 42 18.08 12.10 7.37
N ARG A 43 18.95 12.93 6.78
CA ARG A 43 20.41 12.80 6.88
C ARG A 43 21.02 13.99 7.63
N PRO A 44 22.01 13.74 8.52
CA PRO A 44 22.69 14.82 9.21
C PRO A 44 23.64 15.54 8.26
N SER A 45 23.65 16.87 8.35
CA SER A 45 24.66 17.73 7.72
C SER A 45 24.94 18.92 8.62
N ARG A 46 26.21 19.07 9.02
CA ARG A 46 26.67 20.09 9.94
C ARG A 46 27.82 20.87 9.32
N TYR A 47 27.90 22.15 9.66
CA TYR A 47 28.96 23.01 9.17
C TYR A 47 29.55 23.89 10.27
N CYS A 48 30.84 24.20 10.15
CA CYS A 48 31.50 25.26 10.90
C CYS A 48 32.15 26.28 9.97
N ILE A 49 32.12 27.54 10.40
CA ILE A 49 32.73 28.68 9.72
C ILE A 49 33.76 29.27 10.67
N THR A 50 34.98 29.44 10.19
CA THR A 50 36.08 30.04 10.95
C THR A 50 36.28 31.52 10.61
N ASP A 51 37.08 32.18 11.43
CA ASP A 51 37.43 33.60 11.33
C ASP A 51 38.22 33.99 10.06
N ASP A 52 38.97 33.05 9.48
CA ASP A 52 39.67 33.18 8.20
C ASP A 52 38.81 32.83 6.98
N GLY A 53 37.51 32.58 7.17
CA GLY A 53 36.56 32.32 6.08
C GLY A 53 36.55 30.88 5.56
N LEU A 54 37.22 29.93 6.22
CA LEU A 54 37.11 28.51 5.88
C LEU A 54 35.75 27.96 6.33
N VAL A 55 35.08 27.25 5.42
CA VAL A 55 33.83 26.52 5.70
C VAL A 55 34.11 25.03 5.65
N ILE A 56 33.79 24.33 6.73
CA ILE A 56 33.90 22.88 6.82
C ILE A 56 32.50 22.32 7.00
N MET A 57 32.04 21.50 6.06
CA MET A 57 30.75 20.80 6.14
C MET A 57 30.98 19.28 6.08
N ALA A 58 30.30 18.56 6.97
CA ALA A 58 30.34 17.10 7.01
C ALA A 58 29.05 16.54 7.63
N SER A 59 28.86 15.22 7.53
CA SER A 59 27.73 14.54 8.17
C SER A 59 27.80 14.62 9.71
N GLU A 60 28.99 14.78 10.26
CA GLU A 60 29.24 14.90 11.70
C GLU A 60 30.11 16.12 12.02
N THR A 61 30.07 16.54 13.29
CA THR A 61 30.94 17.60 13.83
C THR A 61 32.19 16.99 14.45
N GLY A 62 33.33 17.67 14.34
CA GLY A 62 34.60 17.18 14.91
C GLY A 62 35.41 16.30 13.97
N VAL A 63 35.05 16.24 12.68
CA VAL A 63 35.80 15.50 11.66
C VAL A 63 37.19 16.07 11.38
N LEU A 64 37.40 17.36 11.64
CA LEU A 64 38.68 18.06 11.51
C LEU A 64 38.98 18.84 12.80
N PRO A 65 40.26 18.90 13.22
CA PRO A 65 40.66 19.66 14.40
C PRO A 65 40.63 21.17 14.09
N VAL A 66 39.63 21.87 14.63
CA VAL A 66 39.49 23.34 14.53
C VAL A 66 39.50 23.91 15.94
N SER A 67 40.41 24.85 16.21
CA SER A 67 40.49 25.52 17.51
C SER A 67 39.23 26.36 17.78
N GLU A 68 38.61 26.21 18.95
CA GLU A 68 37.32 26.84 19.28
C GLU A 68 37.36 28.37 19.20
N ASN A 69 38.50 28.99 19.53
CA ASN A 69 38.67 30.44 19.46
C ASN A 69 38.62 30.99 18.03
N ARG A 70 38.76 30.14 17.01
CA ARG A 70 38.68 30.53 15.59
C ARG A 70 37.28 30.34 15.00
N VAL A 71 36.36 29.71 15.73
CA VAL A 71 35.06 29.36 15.18
C VAL A 71 34.09 30.52 15.34
N VAL A 72 33.65 31.08 14.22
CA VAL A 72 32.63 32.14 14.16
C VAL A 72 31.23 31.54 14.29
N ARG A 73 30.98 30.39 13.66
CA ARG A 73 29.66 29.74 13.67
C ARG A 73 29.78 28.23 13.58
N LYS A 74 29.00 27.51 14.39
CA LYS A 74 28.71 26.07 14.21
C LYS A 74 27.21 25.90 14.08
N TRP A 75 26.76 25.21 13.04
CA TRP A 75 25.33 24.98 12.84
C TRP A 75 25.05 23.70 12.04
N ARG A 76 23.77 23.47 11.74
CA ARG A 76 23.31 22.35 10.92
C ARG A 76 22.46 22.83 9.75
N LEU A 77 22.46 22.06 8.67
CA LEU A 77 21.51 22.22 7.59
C LEU A 77 20.13 21.77 8.07
N GLN A 78 19.07 22.49 7.68
CA GLN A 78 17.70 22.21 8.09
C GLN A 78 16.90 21.70 6.89
N PRO A 79 15.87 20.86 7.09
CA PRO A 79 15.00 20.41 6.01
C PRO A 79 14.47 21.58 5.20
N GLY A 80 14.56 21.47 3.87
CA GLY A 80 14.10 22.49 2.94
C GLY A 80 14.90 23.79 2.93
N LYS A 81 16.04 23.91 3.63
CA LYS A 81 16.98 25.05 3.50
C LYS A 81 18.18 24.68 2.65
N MET A 82 18.66 25.66 1.88
CA MET A 82 19.87 25.57 1.08
C MET A 82 21.02 26.30 1.78
N PHE A 83 22.22 25.78 1.61
CA PHE A 83 23.47 26.41 2.02
C PHE A 83 24.30 26.65 0.76
N LEU A 84 24.59 27.90 0.41
CA LEU A 84 25.26 28.23 -0.86
C LEU A 84 26.42 29.20 -0.62
N ILE A 85 27.58 28.85 -1.12
CA ILE A 85 28.79 29.69 -1.14
C ILE A 85 29.02 30.10 -2.59
N ASP A 86 29.14 31.40 -2.83
CA ASP A 86 29.57 31.93 -4.11
C ASP A 86 31.05 32.31 -4.05
N LEU A 87 31.86 31.69 -4.91
CA LEU A 87 33.32 31.91 -4.95
C LEU A 87 33.70 33.17 -5.71
N GLU A 88 32.85 33.67 -6.61
CA GLU A 88 33.06 34.93 -7.33
C GLU A 88 32.76 36.12 -6.41
N GLU A 89 31.63 36.08 -5.67
CA GLU A 89 31.27 37.10 -4.67
C GLU A 89 31.98 36.92 -3.32
N LYS A 90 32.64 35.77 -3.11
CA LYS A 90 33.37 35.39 -1.88
C LYS A 90 32.54 35.48 -0.60
N ARG A 91 31.28 35.05 -0.67
CA ARG A 91 30.37 35.10 0.48
C ARG A 91 29.43 33.89 0.54
N LEU A 92 28.89 33.67 1.73
CA LEU A 92 27.75 32.79 1.92
C LEU A 92 26.48 33.56 1.53
N ILE A 93 25.66 32.96 0.68
CA ILE A 93 24.34 33.48 0.29
C ILE A 93 23.29 32.89 1.24
N ASP A 94 22.43 33.74 1.81
CA ASP A 94 21.38 33.29 2.72
C ASP A 94 20.27 32.53 1.97
N ASP A 95 19.67 31.53 2.62
CA ASP A 95 18.57 30.72 2.05
C ASP A 95 17.41 31.58 1.55
N ASP A 96 17.07 32.63 2.30
CA ASP A 96 15.97 33.51 1.93
C ASP A 96 16.31 34.35 0.70
N GLU A 97 17.54 34.83 0.58
CA GLU A 97 18.04 35.56 -0.58
C GLU A 97 18.01 34.70 -1.85
N ILE A 98 18.52 33.46 -1.78
CA ILE A 98 18.54 32.51 -2.90
C ILE A 98 17.13 32.30 -3.43
N LYS A 99 16.22 31.93 -2.54
CA LYS A 99 14.86 31.57 -2.91
C LYS A 99 14.04 32.80 -3.30
N GLU A 100 14.29 33.96 -2.71
CA GLU A 100 13.60 35.19 -3.11
C GLU A 100 14.01 35.62 -4.51
N SER A 101 15.32 35.58 -4.82
CA SER A 101 15.85 35.83 -6.16
C SER A 101 15.18 34.93 -7.18
N ILE A 102 15.23 33.61 -6.99
CA ILE A 102 14.69 32.62 -7.94
C ILE A 102 13.15 32.71 -8.05
N SER A 103 12.44 32.84 -6.93
CA SER A 103 10.98 32.88 -6.94
C SER A 103 10.38 34.16 -7.52
N LYS A 104 11.20 35.21 -7.70
CA LYS A 104 10.79 36.48 -8.35
C LYS A 104 11.30 36.63 -9.79
N GLN A 105 12.07 35.67 -10.31
CA GLN A 105 12.59 35.74 -11.69
C GLN A 105 11.49 35.80 -12.76
N LYS A 106 10.35 35.17 -12.50
CA LYS A 106 9.22 35.06 -13.43
C LYS A 106 7.90 35.29 -12.69
N PRO A 107 6.82 35.70 -13.39
CA PRO A 107 5.51 35.89 -12.79
C PRO A 107 4.77 34.55 -12.60
N TYR A 108 5.33 33.65 -11.78
CA TYR A 108 4.82 32.27 -11.61
C TYR A 108 3.35 32.21 -11.23
N ARG A 109 2.86 33.15 -10.42
CA ARG A 109 1.45 33.22 -10.01
C ARG A 109 0.52 33.39 -11.21
N ASN A 110 0.83 34.35 -12.08
CA ASN A 110 0.07 34.59 -13.32
C ASN A 110 0.15 33.38 -14.26
N TRP A 111 1.30 32.69 -14.29
CA TRP A 111 1.43 31.48 -15.10
C TRP A 111 0.55 30.35 -14.59
N ILE A 112 0.54 30.07 -13.28
CA ILE A 112 -0.32 29.04 -12.69
C ILE A 112 -1.79 29.28 -13.02
N GLU A 113 -2.27 30.53 -12.85
CA GLU A 113 -3.67 30.89 -13.12
C GLU A 113 -4.09 30.70 -14.57
N ASN A 114 -3.14 30.79 -15.52
CA ASN A 114 -3.41 30.60 -16.94
C ASN A 114 -3.18 29.16 -17.43
N LEU A 115 -2.46 28.33 -16.66
CA LEU A 115 -1.97 27.00 -17.08
C LEU A 115 -2.59 25.85 -16.29
N THR A 116 -3.18 26.12 -15.13
CA THR A 116 -3.68 25.07 -14.24
C THR A 116 -5.20 25.14 -14.18
N LEU A 117 -5.84 24.07 -14.60
CA LEU A 117 -7.28 23.86 -14.44
C LEU A 117 -7.50 23.00 -13.20
N LYS A 118 -8.00 23.59 -12.11
CA LYS A 118 -8.34 22.83 -10.90
C LYS A 118 -9.67 22.12 -11.11
N LEU A 119 -9.68 20.78 -11.07
CA LEU A 119 -10.89 19.99 -11.34
C LEU A 119 -12.05 20.35 -10.40
N GLY A 120 -11.74 20.71 -9.15
CA GLY A 120 -12.71 21.16 -8.15
C GLY A 120 -13.41 22.48 -8.50
N ASP A 121 -12.71 23.38 -9.21
CA ASP A 121 -13.21 24.72 -9.54
C ASP A 121 -14.08 24.74 -10.80
N ILE A 122 -14.00 23.69 -11.62
CA ILE A 122 -14.85 23.53 -12.80
C ILE A 122 -16.30 23.34 -12.32
N LYS A 123 -17.19 24.25 -12.73
CA LYS A 123 -18.62 24.11 -12.50
C LYS A 123 -19.12 22.83 -13.18
N ALA A 124 -19.72 21.93 -12.41
CA ALA A 124 -20.40 20.78 -12.98
C ALA A 124 -21.51 21.28 -13.91
N SER A 125 -21.60 20.74 -15.14
CA SER A 125 -22.79 20.96 -15.95
C SER A 125 -23.98 20.35 -15.20
N GLU A 126 -25.14 21.03 -15.22
CA GLU A 126 -26.40 20.49 -14.69
C GLU A 126 -26.97 19.36 -15.58
N GLU A 127 -26.14 18.74 -16.41
CA GLU A 127 -26.54 17.52 -17.10
C GLU A 127 -26.77 16.47 -16.02
N LYS A 128 -28.06 16.17 -15.80
CA LYS A 128 -28.54 15.04 -15.01
C LYS A 128 -27.61 13.87 -15.32
N GLY A 129 -26.87 13.43 -14.31
CA GLY A 129 -25.78 12.45 -14.46
C GLY A 129 -26.19 11.36 -15.41
N GLN A 130 -25.25 10.95 -16.27
CA GLN A 130 -25.44 9.85 -17.24
C GLN A 130 -26.37 8.82 -16.63
N LYS A 131 -27.55 8.65 -17.27
CA LYS A 131 -28.60 7.72 -16.82
C LYS A 131 -27.91 6.43 -16.39
N ARG A 132 -28.21 5.94 -15.16
CA ARG A 132 -27.79 4.62 -14.67
C ARG A 132 -27.79 3.65 -15.84
N ASP A 133 -26.63 3.08 -16.15
CA ASP A 133 -26.41 2.21 -17.32
C ASP A 133 -27.59 1.27 -17.53
N VAL A 134 -28.09 1.23 -18.77
CA VAL A 134 -29.27 0.46 -19.18
C VAL A 134 -28.95 -1.05 -19.33
N GLY A 135 -27.77 -1.51 -18.90
CA GLY A 135 -27.29 -2.88 -19.11
C GLY A 135 -27.64 -3.87 -18.00
N ILE A 136 -27.03 -3.70 -16.82
CA ILE A 136 -27.16 -4.62 -15.67
C ILE A 136 -27.28 -3.83 -14.36
N SER A 137 -28.01 -4.39 -13.40
CA SER A 137 -28.22 -3.78 -12.08
C SER A 137 -26.92 -3.69 -11.26
N THR A 138 -26.86 -2.77 -10.29
CA THR A 138 -25.70 -2.62 -9.39
C THR A 138 -25.38 -3.93 -8.66
N SER A 139 -26.40 -4.69 -8.24
CA SER A 139 -26.19 -6.01 -7.60
C SER A 139 -25.59 -7.05 -8.55
N GLU A 140 -25.93 -7.02 -9.84
CA GLU A 140 -25.27 -7.86 -10.85
C GLU A 140 -23.82 -7.43 -11.05
N LYS A 141 -23.55 -6.12 -11.17
CA LYS A 141 -22.17 -5.59 -11.28
C LYS A 141 -21.33 -6.04 -10.09
N GLN A 142 -21.83 -5.88 -8.86
CA GLN A 142 -21.18 -6.33 -7.64
C GLN A 142 -20.78 -7.80 -7.71
N ARG A 143 -21.67 -8.68 -8.19
CA ARG A 143 -21.37 -10.11 -8.33
C ARG A 143 -20.33 -10.41 -9.40
N VAL A 144 -20.43 -9.77 -10.58
CA VAL A 144 -19.44 -9.95 -11.66
C VAL A 144 -18.04 -9.55 -11.20
N PHE A 145 -17.92 -8.49 -10.40
CA PHE A 145 -16.63 -8.03 -9.85
C PHE A 145 -16.27 -8.65 -8.48
N GLY A 146 -17.01 -9.67 -8.03
CA GLY A 146 -16.67 -10.47 -6.85
C GLY A 146 -16.83 -9.74 -5.50
N TYR A 147 -17.76 -8.79 -5.39
CA TYR A 147 -18.10 -8.13 -4.14
C TYR A 147 -18.84 -9.11 -3.22
N THR A 148 -18.54 -9.00 -1.93
CA THR A 148 -19.10 -9.86 -0.88
C THR A 148 -19.78 -9.01 0.20
N LYS A 149 -20.58 -9.67 1.04
CA LYS A 149 -21.15 -9.04 2.24
C LYS A 149 -20.08 -8.62 3.25
N GLU A 150 -18.94 -9.30 3.26
CA GLU A 150 -17.81 -8.92 4.11
C GLU A 150 -17.15 -7.63 3.67
N ASP A 151 -17.00 -7.40 2.36
CA ASP A 151 -16.51 -6.13 1.85
C ASP A 151 -17.38 -4.99 2.41
N ILE A 152 -18.71 -5.10 2.27
CA ILE A 152 -19.65 -4.07 2.74
C ILE A 152 -19.51 -3.84 4.26
N LYS A 153 -19.50 -4.91 5.05
CA LYS A 153 -19.47 -4.85 6.51
C LYS A 153 -18.14 -4.36 7.08
N TYR A 154 -17.02 -4.92 6.61
CA TYR A 154 -15.70 -4.70 7.21
C TYR A 154 -14.90 -3.61 6.52
N LEU A 155 -15.15 -3.33 5.23
CA LEU A 155 -14.47 -2.28 4.48
C LEU A 155 -15.33 -1.03 4.36
N PHE A 156 -16.50 -1.13 3.73
CA PHE A 156 -17.30 0.05 3.39
C PHE A 156 -17.88 0.73 4.63
N ALA A 157 -18.50 -0.02 5.54
CA ALA A 157 -19.14 0.56 6.73
C ALA A 157 -18.22 1.48 7.57
N PRO A 158 -16.98 1.09 7.95
CA PRO A 158 -16.08 2.00 8.67
C PRO A 158 -15.60 3.18 7.79
N MET A 159 -15.33 2.96 6.51
CA MET A 159 -14.88 4.01 5.59
C MET A 159 -15.95 5.09 5.39
N CYS A 160 -17.21 4.70 5.21
CA CYS A 160 -18.33 5.64 5.04
C CYS A 160 -18.69 6.37 6.35
N SER A 161 -18.65 5.69 7.50
CA SER A 161 -19.07 6.26 8.78
C SER A 161 -18.01 7.16 9.44
N THR A 162 -16.73 6.74 9.40
CA THR A 162 -15.65 7.43 10.14
C THR A 162 -14.64 8.15 9.25
N GLY A 163 -14.67 7.89 7.93
CA GLY A 163 -13.64 8.36 7.02
C GLY A 163 -12.27 7.74 7.31
N GLN A 164 -12.24 6.53 7.85
CA GLN A 164 -11.04 5.73 8.14
C GLN A 164 -11.28 4.29 7.70
N GLU A 165 -10.20 3.58 7.34
CA GLU A 165 -10.29 2.16 6.98
C GLU A 165 -10.70 1.29 8.17
N GLY A 166 -11.25 0.10 7.88
CA GLY A 166 -11.56 -0.89 8.91
C GLY A 166 -10.30 -1.40 9.61
N ILE A 167 -10.37 -1.54 10.94
CA ILE A 167 -9.31 -2.12 11.75
C ILE A 167 -9.69 -3.58 12.08
N GLY A 168 -8.73 -4.49 11.90
CA GLY A 168 -8.84 -5.90 12.26
C GLY A 168 -7.78 -6.32 13.29
N SER A 169 -7.76 -7.60 13.65
CA SER A 169 -6.75 -8.19 14.53
C SER A 169 -6.43 -9.62 14.09
N MET A 170 -5.43 -10.25 14.71
CA MET A 170 -4.84 -11.54 14.30
C MET A 170 -4.09 -11.46 12.96
N GLY A 171 -3.40 -12.56 12.60
CA GLY A 171 -2.68 -12.66 11.33
C GLY A 171 -3.61 -13.09 10.19
N ASN A 172 -3.19 -12.81 8.95
CA ASN A 172 -3.86 -13.39 7.79
C ASN A 172 -3.50 -14.88 7.68
N ASP A 173 -4.49 -15.74 7.84
CA ASP A 173 -4.36 -17.19 7.75
C ASP A 173 -5.13 -17.81 6.58
N THR A 174 -5.58 -16.98 5.61
CA THR A 174 -6.08 -17.42 4.31
C THR A 174 -4.92 -17.84 3.39
N PRO A 175 -5.16 -18.69 2.37
CA PRO A 175 -4.13 -19.05 1.40
C PRO A 175 -3.63 -17.84 0.61
N LEU A 176 -2.40 -17.92 0.11
CA LEU A 176 -1.92 -17.00 -0.93
C LEU A 176 -2.87 -17.06 -2.14
N ALA A 177 -3.02 -15.95 -2.87
CA ALA A 177 -3.98 -15.85 -3.98
C ALA A 177 -3.83 -16.99 -5.00
N VAL A 178 -2.60 -17.33 -5.38
CA VAL A 178 -2.27 -18.45 -6.29
C VAL A 178 -2.64 -19.83 -5.76
N LEU A 179 -2.79 -20.01 -4.44
CA LEU A 179 -3.16 -21.29 -3.81
C LEU A 179 -4.65 -21.34 -3.44
N SER A 180 -5.37 -20.25 -3.62
CA SER A 180 -6.79 -20.13 -3.29
C SER A 180 -7.64 -21.00 -4.21
N SER A 181 -8.70 -21.58 -3.65
CA SER A 181 -9.74 -22.27 -4.44
C SER A 181 -10.81 -21.33 -5.01
N ARG A 182 -10.79 -20.06 -4.57
CA ARG A 182 -11.68 -18.98 -5.01
C ARG A 182 -10.95 -18.04 -5.96
N SER A 183 -11.67 -17.47 -6.93
CA SER A 183 -11.18 -16.38 -7.78
C SER A 183 -10.79 -15.18 -6.91
N LYS A 184 -9.58 -14.65 -7.10
CA LYS A 184 -9.07 -13.51 -6.36
C LYS A 184 -8.84 -12.34 -7.31
N PRO A 185 -9.16 -11.10 -6.90
CA PRO A 185 -8.76 -9.94 -7.68
C PRO A 185 -7.25 -9.95 -7.93
N ILE A 186 -6.83 -9.58 -9.14
CA ILE A 186 -5.41 -9.53 -9.53
C ILE A 186 -4.55 -8.71 -8.55
N PHE A 187 -5.14 -7.72 -7.86
CA PHE A 187 -4.49 -6.95 -6.82
C PHE A 187 -3.88 -7.82 -5.71
N ASN A 188 -4.51 -8.93 -5.34
CA ASN A 188 -4.09 -9.78 -4.22
C ASN A 188 -2.77 -10.51 -4.47
N TYR A 189 -2.34 -10.60 -5.73
CA TYR A 189 -1.05 -11.15 -6.14
C TYR A 189 0.11 -10.17 -5.88
N PHE A 190 -0.16 -8.89 -5.63
CA PHE A 190 0.86 -7.88 -5.32
C PHE A 190 0.96 -7.65 -3.82
N LYS A 191 2.18 -7.66 -3.28
CA LYS A 191 2.47 -7.38 -1.88
C LYS A 191 3.19 -6.04 -1.77
N GLN A 192 2.70 -5.19 -0.89
CA GLN A 192 3.28 -3.87 -0.64
C GLN A 192 4.70 -4.04 -0.08
N LEU A 193 5.69 -3.44 -0.74
CA LEU A 193 7.02 -3.34 -0.16
C LEU A 193 7.03 -2.28 0.94
N PHE A 194 7.90 -2.44 1.93
CA PHE A 194 8.08 -1.50 3.02
C PHE A 194 9.56 -1.40 3.41
N ALA A 195 9.96 -0.24 3.89
CA ALA A 195 11.31 0.03 4.31
C ALA A 195 11.56 -0.53 5.73
N GLN A 196 12.76 -1.04 5.98
CA GLN A 196 13.13 -1.63 7.27
C GLN A 196 14.40 -1.02 7.88
N VAL A 197 15.47 -0.91 7.10
CA VAL A 197 16.79 -0.44 7.58
C VAL A 197 17.38 0.62 6.67
N THR A 198 17.31 0.43 5.36
CA THR A 198 17.93 1.30 4.35
C THR A 198 17.42 2.74 4.40
N ASN A 199 16.14 2.92 4.69
CA ASN A 199 15.45 4.18 4.80
C ASN A 199 14.33 4.05 5.84
N PRO A 200 14.00 5.11 6.58
CA PRO A 200 12.92 5.09 7.55
C PRO A 200 11.56 5.28 6.87
N PRO A 201 10.50 4.64 7.37
CA PRO A 201 9.13 5.03 7.02
C PRO A 201 8.77 6.39 7.63
N ILE A 202 7.72 7.02 7.08
CA ILE A 202 7.18 8.30 7.57
C ILE A 202 5.93 8.04 8.42
N ASP A 203 5.66 8.89 9.42
CA ASP A 203 4.40 8.86 10.17
C ASP A 203 3.30 9.63 9.41
N PRO A 204 2.32 8.95 8.79
CA PRO A 204 1.33 9.60 7.92
C PRO A 204 0.29 10.42 8.69
N ILE A 205 0.34 10.41 10.03
CA ILE A 205 -0.58 11.16 10.90
C ILE A 205 0.15 12.36 11.50
N ARG A 206 1.29 12.13 12.16
CA ARG A 206 2.03 13.20 12.85
C ARG A 206 2.84 14.06 11.90
N GLU A 207 3.31 13.48 10.80
CA GLU A 207 4.10 14.15 9.77
C GLU A 207 3.26 14.37 8.49
N ALA A 208 1.92 14.36 8.60
CA ALA A 208 1.02 14.54 7.45
C ALA A 208 1.29 15.83 6.64
N ILE A 209 1.84 16.87 7.27
CA ILE A 209 2.18 18.14 6.60
C ILE A 209 3.23 17.98 5.48
N VAL A 210 4.09 16.95 5.56
CA VAL A 210 5.04 16.67 4.50
C VAL A 210 4.41 15.80 3.40
N MET A 211 3.28 15.15 3.65
CA MET A 211 2.66 14.26 2.68
C MET A 211 1.69 15.00 1.73
N SER A 212 1.52 14.49 0.51
CA SER A 212 0.55 15.06 -0.45
C SER A 212 -0.03 14.01 -1.38
N LEU A 213 -1.34 14.09 -1.60
CA LEU A 213 -2.08 13.33 -2.60
C LEU A 213 -2.41 14.15 -3.85
N VAL A 214 -2.02 15.43 -3.88
CA VAL A 214 -2.21 16.29 -5.05
C VAL A 214 -1.49 15.65 -6.24
N ASN A 215 -2.19 15.60 -7.36
CA ASN A 215 -1.66 15.05 -8.60
C ASN A 215 -2.10 15.90 -9.80
N PHE A 216 -1.45 15.70 -10.94
CA PHE A 216 -1.77 16.36 -12.18
C PHE A 216 -2.10 15.33 -13.25
N ILE A 217 -3.22 15.55 -13.96
CA ILE A 217 -3.64 14.70 -15.07
C ILE A 217 -3.29 15.41 -16.38
N GLY A 218 -2.65 14.66 -17.28
CA GLY A 218 -2.39 15.09 -18.65
C GLY A 218 -0.90 15.18 -19.02
N PRO A 219 -0.56 15.95 -20.07
CA PRO A 219 0.78 15.97 -20.63
C PRO A 219 1.79 16.64 -19.68
N ARG A 220 2.97 16.04 -19.57
CA ARG A 220 4.10 16.57 -18.82
C ARG A 220 4.82 17.64 -19.67
N PRO A 221 5.22 18.77 -19.07
CA PRO A 221 5.97 19.80 -19.78
C PRO A 221 7.40 19.34 -20.09
N ASN A 222 8.06 20.03 -21.02
CA ASN A 222 9.48 19.85 -21.24
C ASN A 222 10.28 20.45 -20.07
N LEU A 223 11.04 19.61 -19.37
CA LEU A 223 11.88 20.00 -18.24
C LEU A 223 13.00 20.97 -18.63
N LEU A 224 13.53 20.87 -19.84
CA LEU A 224 14.70 21.63 -20.30
C LEU A 224 14.34 22.97 -20.94
N ASP A 225 13.06 23.21 -21.23
CA ASP A 225 12.60 24.42 -21.89
C ASP A 225 12.27 25.53 -20.88
N ILE A 226 13.31 26.26 -20.48
CA ILE A 226 13.23 27.36 -19.51
C ILE A 226 12.51 28.61 -20.02
N ASN A 227 12.24 28.71 -21.33
CA ASN A 227 11.63 29.88 -21.97
C ASN A 227 10.29 29.55 -22.63
N GLN A 228 9.65 28.46 -22.22
CA GLN A 228 8.44 27.96 -22.84
C GLN A 228 7.35 29.06 -22.86
N THR A 229 7.07 29.60 -24.04
CA THR A 229 6.12 30.71 -24.23
C THR A 229 4.67 30.27 -24.04
N ASN A 230 4.40 28.96 -24.18
CA ASN A 230 3.06 28.39 -24.06
C ASN A 230 3.12 26.95 -23.50
N PRO A 231 3.43 26.78 -22.20
CA PRO A 231 3.48 25.46 -21.57
C PRO A 231 2.12 24.76 -21.63
N PRO A 232 2.08 23.42 -21.66
CA PRO A 232 0.84 22.68 -21.73
C PRO A 232 -0.01 22.94 -20.48
N LEU A 233 -1.32 23.09 -20.68
CA LEU A 233 -2.26 23.13 -19.56
C LEU A 233 -2.23 21.80 -18.81
N ARG A 234 -2.61 21.85 -17.54
CA ARG A 234 -2.62 20.68 -16.64
C ARG A 234 -3.90 20.69 -15.82
N ILE A 235 -4.42 19.50 -15.52
CA ILE A 235 -5.57 19.36 -14.62
C ILE A 235 -5.05 19.00 -13.25
N GLU A 236 -5.17 19.90 -12.29
CA GLU A 236 -4.82 19.63 -10.90
C GLU A 236 -6.00 18.93 -10.21
N VAL A 237 -5.71 17.79 -9.59
CA VAL A 237 -6.63 17.09 -8.69
C VAL A 237 -6.08 17.12 -7.28
N ALA A 238 -6.93 17.47 -6.31
CA ALA A 238 -6.54 17.54 -4.89
C ALA A 238 -6.19 16.16 -4.32
N GLN A 239 -6.74 15.10 -4.92
CA GLN A 239 -6.51 13.70 -4.59
C GLN A 239 -6.78 12.84 -5.82
N PRO A 240 -6.21 11.63 -5.91
CA PRO A 240 -6.35 10.78 -7.09
C PRO A 240 -7.72 10.11 -7.21
N ILE A 241 -8.55 10.10 -6.16
CA ILE A 241 -9.83 9.39 -6.16
C ILE A 241 -10.95 10.35 -6.59
N LEU A 242 -11.59 10.03 -7.71
CA LEU A 242 -12.64 10.86 -8.32
C LEU A 242 -14.03 10.38 -7.89
N ASN A 243 -14.89 11.32 -7.51
CA ASN A 243 -16.33 11.07 -7.38
C ASN A 243 -17.03 11.11 -8.76
N PHE A 244 -18.34 10.83 -8.79
CA PHE A 244 -19.12 10.88 -10.03
C PHE A 244 -19.10 12.25 -10.73
N LYS A 245 -19.17 13.35 -9.98
CA LYS A 245 -19.18 14.70 -10.54
C LYS A 245 -17.83 15.01 -11.21
N ASP A 246 -16.73 14.63 -10.55
CA ASP A 246 -15.38 14.85 -11.05
C ASP A 246 -15.06 13.97 -12.26
N MET A 247 -15.52 12.72 -12.27
CA MET A 247 -15.37 11.86 -13.46
C MET A 247 -16.18 12.40 -14.66
N ASN A 248 -17.40 12.89 -14.44
CA ASN A 248 -18.20 13.51 -15.51
C ASN A 248 -17.51 14.75 -16.10
N LYS A 249 -16.83 15.57 -15.27
CA LYS A 249 -16.02 16.69 -15.76
C LYS A 249 -14.86 16.22 -16.65
N ILE A 250 -14.22 15.09 -16.30
CA ILE A 250 -13.13 14.50 -17.09
C ILE A 250 -13.64 13.98 -18.44
N HIS A 251 -14.80 13.31 -18.49
CA HIS A 251 -15.41 12.90 -19.76
C HIS A 251 -15.75 14.10 -20.67
N ASN A 252 -16.21 15.20 -20.09
CA ASN A 252 -16.62 16.39 -20.82
C ASN A 252 -15.53 17.49 -20.84
N ILE A 253 -14.27 17.11 -20.61
CA ILE A 253 -13.18 18.07 -20.37
C ILE A 253 -12.93 19.01 -21.55
N ILE A 254 -13.27 18.59 -22.77
CA ILE A 254 -13.14 19.40 -23.97
C ILE A 254 -13.95 20.70 -23.88
N VAL A 255 -15.15 20.64 -23.27
CA VAL A 255 -16.03 21.80 -23.06
C VAL A 255 -15.44 22.74 -22.02
N HIS A 256 -14.84 22.17 -20.97
CA HIS A 256 -14.30 22.92 -19.84
C HIS A 256 -12.89 23.49 -20.08
N SER A 257 -12.21 23.05 -21.14
CA SER A 257 -10.82 23.42 -21.46
C SER A 257 -10.67 24.23 -22.75
N ASN A 258 -11.77 24.70 -23.32
CA ASN A 258 -11.81 25.38 -24.62
C ASN A 258 -11.11 24.56 -25.73
N GLY A 259 -11.33 23.24 -25.75
CA GLY A 259 -10.79 22.34 -26.76
C GLY A 259 -9.33 21.90 -26.55
N LYS A 260 -8.68 22.33 -25.47
CA LYS A 260 -7.25 22.03 -25.23
C LYS A 260 -7.02 20.68 -24.55
N PHE A 261 -7.97 20.17 -23.78
CA PHE A 261 -7.99 18.80 -23.30
C PHE A 261 -9.03 17.97 -24.06
N LYS A 262 -8.66 16.73 -24.36
CA LYS A 262 -9.53 15.75 -25.01
C LYS A 262 -9.33 14.41 -24.32
N SER A 263 -10.43 13.84 -23.84
CA SER A 263 -10.47 12.51 -23.27
C SER A 263 -10.90 11.48 -24.31
N HIS A 264 -10.24 10.31 -24.32
CA HIS A 264 -10.65 9.13 -25.08
C HIS A 264 -10.93 7.98 -24.12
N THR A 265 -12.06 7.28 -24.28
CA THR A 265 -12.41 6.14 -23.42
C THR A 265 -12.02 4.84 -24.11
N LEU A 266 -11.12 4.11 -23.48
CA LEU A 266 -10.70 2.76 -23.83
C LEU A 266 -11.56 1.76 -23.07
N ASP A 267 -12.53 1.14 -23.74
CA ASP A 267 -13.35 0.08 -23.16
C ASP A 267 -12.54 -1.21 -23.04
N ILE A 268 -12.30 -1.67 -21.82
CA ILE A 268 -11.51 -2.89 -21.56
C ILE A 268 -12.33 -4.18 -21.60
N CYS A 269 -13.60 -4.11 -22.01
CA CYS A 269 -14.46 -5.27 -22.12
C CYS A 269 -14.30 -5.97 -23.48
N TYR A 270 -14.51 -7.28 -23.50
CA TYR A 270 -14.51 -8.10 -24.70
C TYR A 270 -15.58 -9.19 -24.63
N PRO A 271 -16.04 -9.73 -25.78
CA PRO A 271 -17.07 -10.76 -25.79
C PRO A 271 -16.65 -12.02 -25.04
N VAL A 272 -17.51 -12.51 -24.15
CA VAL A 272 -17.27 -13.75 -23.36
C VAL A 272 -17.06 -14.95 -24.29
N SER A 273 -17.68 -14.93 -25.48
CA SER A 273 -17.54 -15.98 -26.50
C SER A 273 -16.11 -16.14 -27.03
N TRP A 274 -15.22 -15.17 -26.83
CA TRP A 274 -13.81 -15.28 -27.19
C TRP A 274 -13.02 -16.15 -26.21
N GLY A 275 -13.59 -16.44 -25.03
CA GLY A 275 -12.94 -17.20 -23.97
C GLY A 275 -11.71 -16.50 -23.39
N SER A 276 -11.00 -17.20 -22.51
CA SER A 276 -9.81 -16.67 -21.83
C SER A 276 -8.70 -16.27 -22.81
N ALA A 277 -8.56 -16.95 -23.95
CA ALA A 277 -7.58 -16.61 -24.98
C ALA A 277 -7.83 -15.22 -25.64
N GLY A 278 -9.07 -14.71 -25.59
CA GLY A 278 -9.41 -13.39 -26.14
C GLY A 278 -8.73 -12.21 -25.44
N VAL A 279 -8.23 -12.41 -24.22
CA VAL A 279 -7.61 -11.36 -23.40
C VAL A 279 -6.37 -10.75 -24.06
N GLU A 280 -5.53 -11.57 -24.71
CA GLU A 280 -4.31 -11.09 -25.35
C GLU A 280 -4.63 -10.19 -26.54
N ALA A 281 -5.52 -10.66 -27.42
CA ALA A 281 -5.98 -9.89 -28.57
C ALA A 281 -6.62 -8.56 -28.13
N LYS A 282 -7.41 -8.58 -27.05
CA LYS A 282 -8.00 -7.36 -26.48
C LYS A 282 -6.94 -6.40 -25.95
N LEU A 283 -5.95 -6.89 -25.20
CA LEU A 283 -4.84 -6.05 -24.69
C LEU A 283 -4.00 -5.45 -25.81
N SER A 284 -3.65 -6.23 -26.84
CA SER A 284 -2.92 -5.72 -28.01
C SER A 284 -3.72 -4.64 -28.75
N SER A 285 -5.02 -4.85 -28.93
CA SER A 285 -5.91 -3.84 -29.51
C SER A 285 -6.00 -2.57 -28.67
N LEU A 286 -6.08 -2.70 -27.34
CA LEU A 286 -6.11 -1.56 -26.42
C LEU A 286 -4.81 -0.75 -26.45
N CYS A 287 -3.66 -1.43 -26.56
CA CYS A 287 -2.36 -0.78 -26.67
C CYS A 287 -2.26 0.04 -27.96
N ALA A 288 -2.70 -0.52 -29.09
CA ALA A 288 -2.72 0.16 -30.37
C ALA A 288 -3.69 1.38 -30.36
N ASP A 289 -4.92 1.19 -29.88
CA ASP A 289 -5.92 2.26 -29.75
C ASP A 289 -5.42 3.39 -28.84
N ALA A 290 -4.77 3.05 -27.72
CA ALA A 290 -4.15 4.04 -26.84
C ALA A 290 -3.06 4.85 -27.56
N ALA A 291 -2.18 4.19 -28.32
CA ALA A 291 -1.12 4.87 -29.05
C ALA A 291 -1.67 5.78 -30.17
N ASP A 292 -2.68 5.31 -30.89
CA ASP A 292 -3.33 6.07 -31.97
C ASP A 292 -4.11 7.26 -31.41
N ALA A 293 -4.87 7.07 -30.33
CA ALA A 293 -5.56 8.16 -29.64
C ALA A 293 -4.59 9.27 -29.18
N VAL A 294 -3.42 8.91 -28.65
CA VAL A 294 -2.42 9.91 -28.27
C VAL A 294 -1.88 10.66 -29.50
N LYS A 295 -1.65 9.97 -30.62
CA LYS A 295 -1.21 10.59 -31.88
C LYS A 295 -2.28 11.51 -32.48
N ASP A 296 -3.56 11.17 -32.30
CA ASP A 296 -4.71 11.99 -32.70
C ASP A 296 -4.94 13.22 -31.79
N GLY A 297 -4.12 13.38 -30.75
CA GLY A 297 -4.12 14.53 -29.86
C GLY A 297 -5.05 14.38 -28.66
N TYR A 298 -5.47 13.16 -28.31
CA TYR A 298 -6.09 12.89 -27.02
C TYR A 298 -5.03 12.85 -25.93
N ASN A 299 -5.25 13.64 -24.87
CA ASN A 299 -4.27 13.86 -23.80
C ASN A 299 -4.74 13.36 -22.44
N ILE A 300 -5.91 12.70 -22.41
CA ILE A 300 -6.40 11.92 -21.28
C ILE A 300 -6.96 10.62 -21.85
N LEU A 301 -6.45 9.49 -21.39
CA LEU A 301 -7.02 8.17 -21.70
C LEU A 301 -7.77 7.65 -20.47
N ILE A 302 -9.03 7.29 -20.67
CA ILE A 302 -9.90 6.73 -19.64
C ILE A 302 -10.01 5.25 -19.89
N ILE A 303 -9.44 4.44 -19.00
CA ILE A 303 -9.48 2.98 -19.06
C ILE A 303 -10.71 2.54 -18.27
N SER A 304 -11.74 2.03 -18.95
CA SER A 304 -13.06 1.78 -18.35
C SER A 304 -13.54 0.35 -18.49
N ASP A 305 -14.01 -0.25 -17.39
CA ASP A 305 -14.73 -1.53 -17.37
C ASP A 305 -16.26 -1.39 -17.24
N LYS A 306 -16.80 -0.17 -17.42
CA LYS A 306 -18.26 0.08 -17.41
C LYS A 306 -19.01 -0.69 -18.50
N GLY A 307 -18.34 -1.05 -19.60
CA GLY A 307 -18.91 -1.81 -20.71
C GLY A 307 -19.29 -3.27 -20.38
N VAL A 308 -19.05 -3.72 -19.15
CA VAL A 308 -19.41 -5.07 -18.70
C VAL A 308 -20.90 -5.32 -18.85
N SER A 309 -21.24 -6.44 -19.47
CA SER A 309 -22.62 -6.79 -19.81
C SER A 309 -22.80 -8.31 -19.71
N ARG A 310 -23.96 -8.83 -20.12
CA ARG A 310 -24.17 -10.29 -20.17
C ARG A 310 -23.33 -10.98 -21.24
N ASP A 311 -22.92 -10.24 -22.27
CA ASP A 311 -22.18 -10.78 -23.41
C ASP A 311 -20.71 -10.36 -23.37
N ASN A 312 -20.35 -9.36 -22.54
CA ASN A 312 -18.99 -8.83 -22.43
C ASN A 312 -18.43 -8.99 -21.01
N VAL A 313 -17.22 -9.53 -20.92
CA VAL A 313 -16.42 -9.62 -19.69
C VAL A 313 -15.32 -8.55 -19.71
N ALA A 314 -14.96 -8.02 -18.55
CA ALA A 314 -13.89 -7.05 -18.41
C ALA A 314 -12.52 -7.74 -18.27
N VAL A 315 -11.50 -7.21 -18.96
CA VAL A 315 -10.11 -7.48 -18.58
C VAL A 315 -9.87 -6.92 -17.16
N PRO A 316 -9.09 -7.58 -16.29
CA PRO A 316 -8.71 -7.00 -15.01
C PRO A 316 -8.12 -5.59 -15.19
N SER A 317 -8.71 -4.59 -14.55
CA SER A 317 -8.39 -3.17 -14.80
C SER A 317 -6.92 -2.83 -14.58
N LEU A 318 -6.27 -3.47 -13.60
CA LEU A 318 -4.83 -3.35 -13.38
C LEU A 318 -3.99 -3.86 -14.56
N LEU A 319 -4.37 -5.00 -15.13
CA LEU A 319 -3.65 -5.60 -16.25
C LEU A 319 -3.75 -4.70 -17.49
N ALA A 320 -4.96 -4.21 -17.79
CA ALA A 320 -5.18 -3.27 -18.89
C ALA A 320 -4.41 -1.95 -18.68
N LEU A 321 -4.47 -1.37 -17.47
CA LEU A 321 -3.70 -0.17 -17.11
C LEU A 321 -2.21 -0.38 -17.34
N SER A 322 -1.64 -1.45 -16.79
CA SER A 322 -0.20 -1.68 -16.85
C SER A 322 0.25 -1.97 -18.28
N ALA A 323 -0.52 -2.73 -19.06
CA ALA A 323 -0.26 -2.97 -20.47
C ALA A 323 -0.18 -1.65 -21.27
N ILE A 324 -1.20 -0.79 -21.13
CA ILE A 324 -1.26 0.52 -21.80
C ILE A 324 -0.11 1.42 -21.32
N HIS A 325 0.13 1.48 -20.00
CA HIS A 325 1.21 2.27 -19.42
C HIS A 325 2.57 1.89 -20.00
N GLN A 326 2.92 0.59 -19.96
CA GLN A 326 4.19 0.08 -20.45
C GLN A 326 4.34 0.28 -21.95
N HIS A 327 3.28 0.05 -22.72
CA HIS A 327 3.29 0.26 -24.16
C HIS A 327 3.55 1.74 -24.52
N LEU A 328 2.84 2.67 -23.89
CA LEU A 328 3.06 4.11 -24.10
C LEU A 328 4.45 4.57 -23.65
N VAL A 329 5.04 3.94 -22.63
CA VAL A 329 6.44 4.22 -22.23
C VAL A 329 7.41 3.76 -23.31
N GLN A 330 7.21 2.56 -23.86
CA GLN A 330 8.07 2.01 -24.92
C GLN A 330 7.99 2.85 -26.21
N GLU A 331 6.81 3.35 -26.56
CA GLU A 331 6.58 4.23 -27.72
C GLU A 331 7.00 5.69 -27.47
N GLY A 332 7.42 6.05 -26.26
CA GLY A 332 7.76 7.44 -25.90
C GLY A 332 6.56 8.39 -25.85
N LEU A 333 5.35 7.86 -25.73
CA LEU A 333 4.08 8.61 -25.73
C LEU A 333 3.52 8.86 -24.32
N ARG A 334 4.01 8.16 -23.29
CA ARG A 334 3.45 8.24 -21.93
C ARG A 334 3.47 9.64 -21.31
N THR A 335 4.45 10.48 -21.66
CA THR A 335 4.53 11.88 -21.18
C THR A 335 3.50 12.80 -21.83
N SER A 336 2.87 12.38 -22.94
CA SER A 336 1.94 13.21 -23.72
C SER A 336 0.48 13.05 -23.29
N THR A 337 0.19 12.13 -22.38
CA THR A 337 -1.18 11.81 -21.96
C THR A 337 -1.26 11.42 -20.49
N GLY A 338 -2.41 11.69 -19.87
CA GLY A 338 -2.73 11.19 -18.54
C GLY A 338 -3.57 9.92 -18.57
N LEU A 339 -3.39 9.04 -17.59
CA LEU A 339 -4.15 7.78 -17.48
C LEU A 339 -5.13 7.86 -16.30
N VAL A 340 -6.42 7.75 -16.61
CA VAL A 340 -7.51 7.71 -15.63
C VAL A 340 -8.16 6.34 -15.66
N VAL A 341 -8.35 5.70 -14.51
CA VAL A 341 -8.97 4.36 -14.44
C VAL A 341 -10.38 4.49 -13.88
N GLU A 342 -11.37 4.09 -14.67
CA GLU A 342 -12.75 3.96 -14.26
C GLU A 342 -13.07 2.47 -14.07
N THR A 343 -13.16 2.00 -12.82
CA THR A 343 -13.21 0.56 -12.56
C THR A 343 -14.24 0.16 -11.51
N GLY A 344 -14.90 -0.97 -11.77
CA GLY A 344 -15.74 -1.67 -10.83
C GLY A 344 -14.97 -2.59 -9.87
N LEU A 345 -13.69 -2.87 -10.10
CA LEU A 345 -12.90 -3.80 -9.27
C LEU A 345 -12.27 -3.16 -8.02
N ALA A 346 -11.94 -1.86 -8.07
CA ALA A 346 -11.24 -1.17 -6.99
C ALA A 346 -12.19 -0.86 -5.83
N ARG A 347 -11.87 -1.38 -4.64
CA ARG A 347 -12.69 -1.20 -3.42
C ARG A 347 -11.87 -1.11 -2.14
N GLU A 348 -10.74 -1.83 -2.07
CA GLU A 348 -9.78 -1.77 -0.97
C GLU A 348 -8.71 -0.70 -1.21
N VAL A 349 -8.21 -0.09 -0.14
CA VAL A 349 -7.07 0.86 -0.19
C VAL A 349 -5.90 0.29 -0.99
N HIS A 350 -5.63 -1.01 -0.83
CA HIS A 350 -4.58 -1.70 -1.57
C HIS A 350 -4.81 -1.68 -3.09
N HIS A 351 -6.04 -1.86 -3.57
CA HIS A 351 -6.35 -1.85 -5.01
C HIS A 351 -5.98 -0.49 -5.62
N PHE A 352 -6.33 0.60 -4.93
CA PHE A 352 -5.97 1.95 -5.36
C PHE A 352 -4.46 2.18 -5.37
N ALA A 353 -3.74 1.69 -4.36
CA ALA A 353 -2.29 1.80 -4.31
C ALA A 353 -1.61 1.02 -5.45
N VAL A 354 -2.13 -0.16 -5.81
CA VAL A 354 -1.57 -0.94 -6.93
C VAL A 354 -1.83 -0.23 -8.25
N LEU A 355 -3.06 0.25 -8.51
CA LEU A 355 -3.36 1.05 -9.70
C LEU A 355 -2.45 2.30 -9.81
N ALA A 356 -2.25 3.01 -8.70
CA ALA A 356 -1.33 4.14 -8.64
C ALA A 356 0.11 3.71 -8.99
N GLY A 357 0.61 2.64 -8.36
CA GLY A 357 1.97 2.14 -8.59
C GLY A 357 2.25 1.68 -10.03
N TYR A 358 1.22 1.33 -10.79
CA TYR A 358 1.31 0.99 -12.22
C TYR A 358 0.83 2.10 -13.17
N GLY A 359 0.68 3.33 -12.66
CA GLY A 359 0.66 4.54 -13.48
C GLY A 359 -0.69 5.22 -13.64
N ALA A 360 -1.71 4.89 -12.83
CA ALA A 360 -2.97 5.62 -12.79
C ALA A 360 -2.77 7.00 -12.11
N GLU A 361 -3.08 8.06 -12.83
CA GLU A 361 -3.02 9.43 -12.29
C GLU A 361 -4.28 9.79 -11.50
N ALA A 362 -5.41 9.21 -11.89
CA ALA A 362 -6.65 9.28 -11.14
C ALA A 362 -7.47 8.00 -11.31
N ILE A 363 -8.31 7.71 -10.31
CA ILE A 363 -9.10 6.48 -10.22
C ILE A 363 -10.53 6.86 -9.83
N HIS A 364 -11.49 6.43 -10.64
CA HIS A 364 -12.91 6.52 -10.35
C HIS A 364 -13.47 5.13 -10.03
N PRO A 365 -13.66 4.79 -8.75
CA PRO A 365 -14.21 3.49 -8.34
C PRO A 365 -15.74 3.50 -8.43
N TYR A 366 -16.29 3.60 -9.65
CA TYR A 366 -17.72 3.87 -9.85
C TYR A 366 -18.61 2.86 -9.12
N LEU A 367 -18.27 1.57 -9.13
CA LEU A 367 -19.10 0.54 -8.50
C LEU A 367 -19.04 0.60 -6.97
N ALA A 368 -17.89 0.96 -6.40
CA ALA A 368 -17.78 1.19 -4.97
C ALA A 368 -18.70 2.35 -4.55
N LEU A 369 -18.72 3.44 -5.33
CA LEU A 369 -19.59 4.58 -5.08
C LEU A 369 -21.08 4.25 -5.31
N GLU A 370 -21.42 3.52 -6.38
CA GLU A 370 -22.79 3.03 -6.62
C GLU A 370 -23.26 2.13 -5.47
N THR A 371 -22.36 1.30 -4.92
CA THR A 371 -22.65 0.43 -3.77
C THR A 371 -23.00 1.24 -2.54
N ILE A 372 -22.25 2.31 -2.26
CA ILE A 372 -22.54 3.22 -1.14
C ILE A 372 -23.90 3.89 -1.32
N SER A 373 -24.20 4.40 -2.51
CA SER A 373 -25.48 5.05 -2.82
C SER A 373 -26.68 4.08 -2.79
N HIS A 374 -26.47 2.80 -3.10
CA HIS A 374 -27.54 1.80 -3.15
C HIS A 374 -27.82 1.14 -1.79
N ASP A 375 -26.83 1.08 -0.88
CA ASP A 375 -26.98 0.46 0.42
C ASP A 375 -27.50 1.45 1.47
N SER A 376 -28.80 1.34 1.78
CA SER A 376 -29.45 2.16 2.80
C SER A 376 -28.81 2.08 4.18
N GLY A 377 -28.14 0.97 4.54
CA GLY A 377 -27.44 0.82 5.82
C GLY A 377 -26.15 1.64 5.89
N LEU A 378 -25.43 1.76 4.76
CA LEU A 378 -24.26 2.64 4.64
C LEU A 378 -24.64 4.12 4.63
N VAL A 379 -25.82 4.46 4.09
CA VAL A 379 -26.32 5.84 4.02
C VAL A 379 -27.00 6.28 5.32
N ALA A 380 -27.67 5.35 6.02
CA ALA A 380 -28.44 5.62 7.24
C ALA A 380 -27.59 5.91 8.48
N SER A 381 -26.26 5.81 8.40
CA SER A 381 -25.36 6.19 9.48
C SER A 381 -25.30 7.72 9.66
N GLN A 382 -26.41 8.41 9.99
CA GLN A 382 -26.51 9.84 10.37
C GLN A 382 -25.87 10.90 9.44
N VAL A 383 -25.32 10.51 8.29
CA VAL A 383 -24.30 11.27 7.55
C VAL A 383 -24.83 11.71 6.18
N GLY A 384 -25.82 10.99 5.61
CA GLY A 384 -26.35 11.28 4.27
C GLY A 384 -25.42 10.79 3.15
N GLU A 385 -25.95 10.61 1.93
CA GLU A 385 -25.23 9.99 0.81
C GLU A 385 -23.94 10.74 0.44
N ASP A 386 -24.02 12.07 0.29
CA ASP A 386 -22.88 12.89 -0.12
C ASP A 386 -21.71 12.77 0.87
N LEU A 387 -21.98 12.89 2.17
CA LEU A 387 -20.93 12.81 3.18
C LEU A 387 -20.40 11.37 3.35
N ALA A 388 -21.20 10.33 3.11
CA ALA A 388 -20.73 8.95 3.09
C ALA A 388 -19.72 8.71 1.94
N VAL A 389 -20.01 9.24 0.75
CA VAL A 389 -19.08 9.22 -0.39
C VAL A 389 -17.81 10.02 -0.09
N GLU A 390 -17.92 11.21 0.48
CA GLU A 390 -16.77 12.02 0.88
C GLU A 390 -15.91 11.32 1.94
N ASN A 391 -16.53 10.68 2.93
CA ASN A 391 -15.84 9.92 3.96
C ASN A 391 -15.12 8.72 3.37
N TYR A 392 -15.76 7.96 2.47
CA TYR A 392 -15.11 6.85 1.77
C TYR A 392 -13.86 7.32 1.01
N ILE A 393 -13.98 8.38 0.22
CA ILE A 393 -12.86 8.96 -0.53
C ILE A 393 -11.74 9.43 0.42
N ARG A 394 -12.11 10.09 1.53
CA ARG A 394 -11.15 10.52 2.57
C ARG A 394 -10.44 9.33 3.23
N ALA A 395 -11.16 8.23 3.48
CA ALA A 395 -10.60 7.01 4.06
C ALA A 395 -9.57 6.39 3.12
N VAL A 396 -9.90 6.28 1.83
CA VAL A 396 -8.97 5.80 0.80
C VAL A 396 -7.74 6.71 0.72
N GLY A 397 -7.92 8.02 0.73
CA GLY A 397 -6.80 8.98 0.74
C GLY A 397 -5.86 8.80 1.94
N LYS A 398 -6.40 8.70 3.16
CA LYS A 398 -5.59 8.40 4.36
C LYS A 398 -4.89 7.05 4.25
N GLY A 399 -5.56 6.04 3.70
CA GLY A 399 -5.00 4.73 3.45
C GLY A 399 -3.84 4.76 2.44
N LEU A 400 -3.95 5.56 1.37
CA LEU A 400 -2.86 5.77 0.40
C LEU A 400 -1.65 6.43 1.05
N MET A 401 -1.85 7.49 1.85
CA MET A 401 -0.76 8.11 2.61
C MET A 401 -0.08 7.09 3.52
N LYS A 402 -0.85 6.24 4.21
CA LYS A 402 -0.30 5.15 5.02
C LYS A 402 0.53 4.16 4.20
N ILE A 403 0.08 3.75 3.02
CA ILE A 403 0.83 2.80 2.18
C ILE A 403 2.13 3.43 1.67
N MET A 404 2.07 4.66 1.16
CA MET A 404 3.25 5.40 0.70
C MET A 404 4.28 5.58 1.82
N SER A 405 3.81 5.90 3.04
CA SER A 405 4.68 6.17 4.17
C SER A 405 5.47 4.94 4.62
N LYS A 406 5.00 3.71 4.34
CA LYS A 406 5.74 2.46 4.63
C LYS A 406 7.09 2.39 3.92
N MET A 407 7.22 3.01 2.75
CA MET A 407 8.48 3.12 2.01
C MET A 407 9.18 4.47 2.24
N GLY A 408 8.60 5.35 3.07
CA GLY A 408 9.09 6.71 3.28
C GLY A 408 8.84 7.63 2.08
N ILE A 409 7.81 7.37 1.28
CA ILE A 409 7.41 8.21 0.15
C ILE A 409 6.37 9.23 0.61
N SER A 410 6.58 10.50 0.32
CA SER A 410 5.75 11.61 0.79
C SER A 410 4.66 12.01 -0.21
N THR A 411 4.86 11.83 -1.51
CA THR A 411 3.93 12.35 -2.54
C THR A 411 3.37 11.28 -3.46
N TYR A 412 2.10 11.42 -3.81
CA TYR A 412 1.46 10.53 -4.78
C TYR A 412 2.15 10.58 -6.16
N MET A 413 2.62 11.76 -6.57
CA MET A 413 3.33 11.94 -7.83
C MET A 413 4.57 11.04 -7.94
N SER A 414 5.37 10.95 -6.87
CA SER A 414 6.54 10.07 -6.81
C SER A 414 6.15 8.59 -6.73
N TYR A 415 5.00 8.29 -6.15
CA TYR A 415 4.50 6.92 -6.00
C TYR A 415 3.88 6.38 -7.30
N CYS A 416 3.30 7.26 -8.11
CA CYS A 416 2.64 6.93 -9.37
C CYS A 416 3.65 6.35 -10.36
N GLY A 417 3.46 5.10 -10.79
CA GLY A 417 4.37 4.39 -11.68
C GLY A 417 5.64 3.83 -11.04
N ALA A 418 5.83 3.99 -9.71
CA ALA A 418 7.05 3.55 -9.03
C ALA A 418 7.14 2.04 -8.75
N GLN A 419 6.04 1.30 -8.93
CA GLN A 419 5.98 -0.16 -8.74
C GLN A 419 6.53 -0.67 -7.39
N ILE A 420 6.08 -0.08 -6.27
CA ILE A 420 6.53 -0.44 -4.91
C ILE A 420 5.85 -1.73 -4.42
N PHE A 421 5.95 -2.79 -5.21
CA PHE A 421 5.29 -4.07 -4.99
C PHE A 421 6.19 -5.25 -5.37
N GLU A 422 5.92 -6.39 -4.72
CA GLU A 422 6.42 -7.70 -5.13
C GLU A 422 5.22 -8.54 -5.59
N ALA A 423 5.34 -9.17 -6.76
CA ALA A 423 4.36 -10.14 -7.23
C ALA A 423 4.65 -11.51 -6.61
N VAL A 424 3.60 -12.18 -6.13
CA VAL A 424 3.67 -13.53 -5.57
C VAL A 424 2.62 -14.39 -6.25
N GLY A 425 3.07 -15.35 -7.05
CA GLY A 425 2.20 -16.29 -7.76
C GLY A 425 1.78 -15.85 -9.16
N LEU A 426 2.46 -14.85 -9.76
CA LEU A 426 2.32 -14.50 -11.18
C LEU A 426 3.51 -15.05 -11.96
N SER A 427 3.26 -15.61 -13.15
CA SER A 427 4.32 -16.13 -14.02
C SER A 427 5.35 -15.05 -14.41
N GLU A 428 6.59 -15.46 -14.70
CA GLU A 428 7.62 -14.52 -15.16
C GLU A 428 7.24 -13.87 -16.50
N GLU A 429 6.49 -14.58 -17.35
CA GLU A 429 6.04 -14.09 -18.65
C GLU A 429 5.08 -12.91 -18.53
N ILE A 430 4.04 -13.02 -17.69
CA ILE A 430 3.07 -11.93 -17.49
C ILE A 430 3.74 -10.73 -16.80
N VAL A 431 4.65 -10.99 -15.85
CA VAL A 431 5.39 -9.93 -15.15
C VAL A 431 6.35 -9.23 -16.12
N GLY A 432 7.11 -9.97 -16.92
CA GLY A 432 8.05 -9.41 -17.89
C GLY A 432 7.37 -8.60 -18.99
N THR A 433 6.16 -8.99 -19.40
CA THR A 433 5.40 -8.35 -20.47
C THR A 433 4.60 -7.14 -19.97
N TYR A 434 3.82 -7.30 -18.91
CA TYR A 434 2.84 -6.30 -18.49
C TYR A 434 3.24 -5.54 -17.23
N PHE A 435 4.13 -6.07 -16.38
CA PHE A 435 4.54 -5.46 -15.11
C PHE A 435 6.06 -5.31 -15.00
N ARG A 436 6.69 -4.95 -16.13
CA ARG A 436 8.15 -4.91 -16.27
C ARG A 436 8.79 -4.06 -15.17
N GLY A 437 9.74 -4.67 -14.46
CA GLY A 437 10.44 -4.08 -13.31
C GLY A 437 10.02 -4.64 -11.95
N THR A 438 8.88 -5.33 -11.87
CA THR A 438 8.38 -5.95 -10.64
C THR A 438 9.07 -7.29 -10.37
N SER A 439 9.46 -7.54 -9.11
CA SER A 439 10.00 -8.83 -8.67
C SER A 439 8.90 -9.89 -8.59
N SER A 440 9.17 -11.11 -9.06
CA SER A 440 8.29 -12.28 -8.87
C SER A 440 9.14 -13.52 -8.58
N ALA A 441 9.50 -13.73 -7.32
CA ALA A 441 10.34 -14.85 -6.91
C ALA A 441 9.60 -16.20 -6.97
N VAL A 442 8.28 -16.16 -6.85
CA VAL A 442 7.41 -17.34 -6.92
C VAL A 442 6.47 -17.17 -8.11
N GLY A 443 6.77 -17.87 -9.20
CA GLY A 443 5.93 -17.93 -10.39
C GLY A 443 4.57 -18.59 -10.11
N GLY A 444 3.64 -18.44 -11.04
CA GLY A 444 2.31 -19.05 -10.92
C GLY A 444 1.44 -18.79 -12.12
N VAL A 445 0.28 -18.18 -11.89
CA VAL A 445 -0.75 -17.97 -12.91
C VAL A 445 -0.26 -17.10 -14.06
N GLY A 446 -0.68 -17.46 -15.28
CA GLY A 446 -0.47 -16.67 -16.48
C GLY A 446 -1.68 -15.78 -16.77
N ILE A 447 -1.69 -15.20 -17.96
CA ILE A 447 -2.73 -14.28 -18.39
C ILE A 447 -4.09 -14.99 -18.60
N PHE A 448 -4.06 -16.22 -19.11
CA PHE A 448 -5.27 -16.97 -19.42
C PHE A 448 -6.01 -17.41 -18.15
N GLU A 449 -5.28 -17.82 -17.11
CA GLU A 449 -5.86 -18.16 -15.82
C GLU A 449 -6.53 -16.94 -15.17
N LEU A 450 -5.90 -15.77 -15.21
CA LEU A 450 -6.49 -14.53 -14.71
C LEU A 450 -7.76 -14.12 -15.48
N ALA A 451 -7.78 -14.33 -16.80
CA ALA A 451 -8.97 -14.11 -17.61
C ALA A 451 -10.08 -15.11 -17.27
N GLU A 452 -9.72 -16.39 -17.07
CA GLU A 452 -10.65 -17.45 -16.68
C GLU A 452 -11.29 -17.17 -15.30
N GLU A 453 -10.54 -16.62 -14.35
CA GLU A 453 -11.08 -16.21 -13.05
C GLU A 453 -12.21 -15.17 -13.19
N MET A 454 -12.06 -14.20 -14.10
CA MET A 454 -13.09 -13.19 -14.41
C MET A 454 -14.28 -13.80 -15.16
N ILE A 455 -14.02 -14.68 -16.14
CA ILE A 455 -15.06 -15.38 -16.90
C ILE A 455 -15.90 -16.28 -15.99
N LYS A 456 -15.29 -16.95 -15.02
CA LYS A 456 -15.97 -17.79 -14.04
C LYS A 456 -16.95 -16.97 -13.19
N LEU A 457 -16.50 -15.84 -12.64
CA LEU A 457 -17.37 -14.93 -11.86
C LEU A 457 -18.51 -14.37 -12.71
N HIS A 458 -18.22 -14.05 -13.97
CA HIS A 458 -19.20 -13.59 -14.95
C HIS A 458 -20.27 -14.65 -15.22
N HIS A 459 -19.86 -15.88 -15.55
CA HIS A 459 -20.78 -17.01 -15.74
C HIS A 459 -21.61 -17.32 -14.50
N ASP A 460 -20.99 -17.40 -13.31
CA ASP A 460 -21.69 -17.66 -12.05
C ASP A 460 -22.73 -16.57 -11.73
N THR A 461 -22.50 -15.34 -12.22
CA THR A 461 -23.45 -14.24 -12.06
C THR A 461 -24.67 -14.38 -12.97
N PHE A 462 -24.48 -14.77 -14.23
CA PHE A 462 -25.55 -14.76 -15.24
C PHE A 462 -26.23 -16.11 -15.50
N LYS A 463 -25.66 -17.25 -15.06
CA LYS A 463 -26.16 -18.61 -15.35
C LYS A 463 -27.41 -19.03 -14.57
N ASN A 464 -27.60 -18.57 -13.32
CA ASN A 464 -28.64 -19.09 -12.42
C ASN A 464 -29.82 -18.12 -12.27
N ARG A 465 -30.76 -18.13 -13.23
CA ARG A 465 -31.90 -17.18 -13.22
C ARG A 465 -33.31 -17.76 -13.22
N GLU A 466 -33.50 -19.05 -13.43
CA GLU A 466 -34.86 -19.61 -13.45
C GLU A 466 -35.42 -19.88 -12.03
N SER A 467 -34.62 -19.80 -10.97
CA SER A 467 -35.05 -20.18 -9.60
C SER A 467 -34.86 -19.14 -8.48
N ASP A 468 -34.02 -18.12 -8.64
CA ASP A 468 -33.62 -17.25 -7.52
C ASP A 468 -34.26 -15.84 -7.58
N THR A 469 -35.36 -15.67 -6.83
CA THR A 469 -36.04 -14.39 -6.61
C THR A 469 -35.27 -13.41 -5.72
N TYR A 470 -34.12 -13.82 -5.14
CA TYR A 470 -33.25 -12.97 -4.33
C TYR A 470 -31.77 -13.26 -4.58
N LEU A 471 -31.19 -12.64 -5.61
CA LEU A 471 -29.76 -12.71 -5.91
C LEU A 471 -28.96 -11.90 -4.86
N THR A 472 -28.62 -12.51 -3.73
CA THR A 472 -27.81 -11.84 -2.68
C THR A 472 -26.30 -12.05 -2.92
N LEU A 473 -25.48 -11.09 -2.47
CA LEU A 473 -24.02 -11.23 -2.50
C LEU A 473 -23.56 -12.43 -1.67
N SER A 474 -22.43 -13.02 -2.07
CA SER A 474 -21.80 -14.09 -1.31
C SER A 474 -21.40 -13.59 0.09
N SER A 475 -21.42 -14.49 1.07
CA SER A 475 -21.08 -14.14 2.45
C SER A 475 -19.62 -13.73 2.65
N GLY A 476 -18.73 -14.04 1.70
CA GLY A 476 -17.29 -13.88 1.86
C GLY A 476 -16.68 -14.99 2.71
N GLY A 477 -15.67 -14.62 3.50
CA GLY A 477 -14.88 -15.47 4.36
C GLY A 477 -13.39 -15.18 4.20
N GLU A 478 -13.00 -13.95 3.87
CA GLU A 478 -11.59 -13.55 3.71
C GLU A 478 -11.02 -13.04 5.03
N TYR A 479 -11.84 -12.29 5.78
CA TYR A 479 -11.43 -11.63 7.01
C TYR A 479 -11.74 -12.46 8.26
N GLU A 480 -12.72 -13.36 8.17
CA GLU A 480 -13.19 -14.20 9.27
C GLU A 480 -13.58 -15.57 8.72
N TRP A 481 -13.23 -16.63 9.46
CA TRP A 481 -13.62 -17.97 9.08
C TRP A 481 -15.14 -18.11 9.03
N ARG A 482 -15.64 -18.65 7.92
CA ARG A 482 -17.07 -18.97 7.73
C ARG A 482 -17.24 -20.32 7.08
N ILE A 483 -18.32 -21.00 7.43
CA ILE A 483 -18.76 -22.21 6.74
C ILE A 483 -19.07 -21.86 5.28
N GLY A 484 -18.39 -22.54 4.34
CA GLY A 484 -18.52 -22.27 2.92
C GLY A 484 -17.84 -20.98 2.44
N GLY A 485 -16.98 -20.36 3.26
CA GLY A 485 -16.14 -19.21 2.92
C GLY A 485 -14.80 -19.59 2.28
N GLU A 486 -13.77 -18.75 2.43
CA GLU A 486 -12.39 -19.12 2.11
C GLU A 486 -11.84 -20.11 3.15
N ASN A 487 -10.82 -20.85 2.78
CA ASN A 487 -10.09 -21.68 3.73
C ASN A 487 -9.24 -20.81 4.68
N HIS A 488 -9.24 -21.16 5.97
CA HIS A 488 -8.39 -20.55 7.00
C HIS A 488 -7.55 -21.59 7.74
N MET A 489 -6.28 -21.32 7.99
CA MET A 489 -5.41 -22.25 8.72
C MET A 489 -5.95 -22.56 10.12
N TRP A 490 -6.54 -21.58 10.79
CA TRP A 490 -7.21 -21.74 12.08
C TRP A 490 -8.70 -21.99 11.91
N THR A 491 -9.10 -23.26 11.89
CA THR A 491 -10.51 -23.66 11.92
C THR A 491 -10.97 -23.96 13.36
N PRO A 492 -12.29 -23.89 13.65
CA PRO A 492 -12.83 -24.27 14.96
C PRO A 492 -12.40 -25.68 15.40
N ASP A 493 -12.40 -26.64 14.47
CA ASP A 493 -11.99 -28.03 14.74
C ASP A 493 -10.49 -28.14 15.08
N ALA A 494 -9.63 -27.41 14.36
CA ALA A 494 -8.19 -27.36 14.67
C ALA A 494 -7.94 -26.77 16.06
N ILE A 495 -8.63 -25.67 16.39
CA ILE A 495 -8.52 -25.00 17.69
C ILE A 495 -9.02 -25.91 18.81
N ALA A 496 -10.19 -26.55 18.65
CA ALA A 496 -10.77 -27.44 19.64
C ALA A 496 -9.84 -28.63 19.93
N ASN A 497 -9.34 -29.30 18.88
CA ASN A 497 -8.42 -30.43 19.03
C ASN A 497 -7.11 -30.03 19.73
N LEU A 498 -6.55 -28.88 19.39
CA LEU A 498 -5.35 -28.36 20.06
C LEU A 498 -5.64 -28.07 21.55
N GLN A 499 -6.76 -27.43 21.87
CA GLN A 499 -7.14 -27.13 23.26
C GLN A 499 -7.37 -28.41 24.09
N HIS A 500 -8.05 -29.42 23.54
CA HIS A 500 -8.26 -30.70 24.21
C HIS A 500 -6.95 -31.46 24.42
N ALA A 501 -6.06 -31.45 23.42
CA ALA A 501 -4.74 -32.06 23.53
C ALA A 501 -3.94 -31.49 24.70
N VAL A 502 -3.81 -30.16 24.79
CA VAL A 502 -2.97 -29.51 25.81
C VAL A 502 -3.62 -29.48 27.20
N ARG A 503 -4.95 -29.41 27.30
CA ARG A 503 -5.65 -29.41 28.60
C ARG A 503 -5.82 -30.81 29.19
N GLY A 504 -6.08 -31.81 28.33
CA GLY A 504 -6.30 -33.19 28.74
C GLY A 504 -5.05 -34.07 28.71
N ASN A 505 -3.92 -33.54 28.26
CA ASN A 505 -2.71 -34.31 27.96
C ASN A 505 -2.98 -35.50 27.00
N GLN A 506 -3.78 -35.25 25.96
CA GLN A 506 -4.29 -36.27 25.05
C GLN A 506 -3.52 -36.25 23.73
N TRP A 507 -2.62 -37.22 23.55
CA TRP A 507 -1.81 -37.35 22.34
C TRP A 507 -2.65 -37.57 21.07
N GLU A 508 -3.77 -38.29 21.17
CA GLU A 508 -4.63 -38.57 20.02
C GLU A 508 -5.29 -37.31 19.47
N SER A 509 -5.73 -36.39 20.34
CA SER A 509 -6.23 -35.07 19.93
C SER A 509 -5.14 -34.22 19.26
N TYR A 510 -3.87 -34.33 19.72
CA TYR A 510 -2.76 -33.65 19.06
C TYR A 510 -2.51 -34.22 17.66
N LYS A 511 -2.58 -35.54 17.49
CA LYS A 511 -2.48 -36.18 16.16
C LYS A 511 -3.57 -35.70 15.22
N GLN A 512 -4.82 -35.62 15.68
CA GLN A 512 -5.93 -35.09 14.87
C GLN A 512 -5.70 -33.62 14.49
N TYR A 513 -5.28 -32.78 15.44
CA TYR A 513 -4.85 -31.40 15.15
C TYR A 513 -3.74 -31.35 14.10
N ALA A 514 -2.66 -32.13 14.30
CA ALA A 514 -1.52 -32.16 13.40
C ALA A 514 -1.91 -32.66 12.01
N GLN A 515 -2.83 -33.62 11.92
CA GLN A 515 -3.38 -34.08 10.65
C GLN A 515 -4.17 -32.97 9.95
N ILE A 516 -5.07 -32.27 10.64
CA ILE A 516 -5.83 -31.15 10.05
C ILE A 516 -4.91 -30.05 9.50
N ILE A 517 -3.82 -29.74 10.21
CA ILE A 517 -2.87 -28.68 9.80
C ILE A 517 -1.91 -29.16 8.69
N ASN A 518 -1.47 -30.41 8.74
CA ASN A 518 -0.47 -30.94 7.81
C ASN A 518 -1.08 -31.61 6.57
N ASP A 519 -2.38 -31.90 6.57
CA ASP A 519 -3.06 -32.42 5.39
C ASP A 519 -3.18 -31.32 4.33
N GLN A 520 -2.29 -31.42 3.35
CA GLN A 520 -2.25 -30.53 2.19
C GLN A 520 -2.90 -31.18 0.96
N SER A 521 -3.49 -32.37 1.08
CA SER A 521 -4.09 -33.07 -0.07
C SER A 521 -5.32 -32.34 -0.63
N GLU A 522 -6.04 -31.60 0.24
CA GLU A 522 -7.21 -30.80 -0.13
C GLU A 522 -7.05 -29.30 0.13
N ARG A 523 -6.07 -28.89 0.95
CA ARG A 523 -5.95 -27.51 1.48
C ARG A 523 -4.54 -26.94 1.32
N ASN A 524 -4.23 -26.46 0.11
CA ASN A 524 -3.00 -25.73 -0.16
C ASN A 524 -3.02 -24.34 0.51
N MET A 525 -2.59 -24.27 1.77
CA MET A 525 -2.65 -23.02 2.54
C MET A 525 -1.36 -22.20 2.44
N THR A 526 -0.21 -22.86 2.31
CA THR A 526 1.10 -22.23 2.43
C THR A 526 2.09 -22.81 1.42
N LEU A 527 3.11 -22.04 1.03
CA LEU A 527 4.15 -22.52 0.11
C LEU A 527 4.89 -23.75 0.65
N ARG A 528 5.13 -23.83 1.97
CA ARG A 528 5.75 -25.01 2.60
C ARG A 528 4.95 -26.30 2.37
N GLY A 529 3.64 -26.20 2.16
CA GLY A 529 2.77 -27.34 1.88
C GLY A 529 3.00 -27.97 0.50
N LEU A 530 3.63 -27.25 -0.43
CA LEU A 530 3.98 -27.75 -1.76
C LEU A 530 5.24 -28.63 -1.74
N PHE A 531 5.97 -28.67 -0.63
CA PHE A 531 7.19 -29.46 -0.49
C PHE A 531 6.92 -30.77 0.22
N SER A 532 7.60 -31.84 -0.22
CA SER A 532 7.66 -33.12 0.48
C SER A 532 9.09 -33.49 0.82
N PHE A 533 9.29 -34.15 1.96
CA PHE A 533 10.60 -34.67 2.35
C PHE A 533 10.90 -35.94 1.55
N LYS A 534 11.99 -35.94 0.79
CA LYS A 534 12.52 -37.15 0.16
C LYS A 534 13.31 -37.96 1.20
N VAL A 535 12.63 -38.91 1.83
CA VAL A 535 13.21 -39.76 2.87
C VAL A 535 13.57 -41.13 2.29
N ASP A 536 14.75 -41.64 2.63
CA ASP A 536 15.18 -43.02 2.34
C ASP A 536 14.86 -43.91 3.55
N PRO A 537 13.86 -44.81 3.46
CA PRO A 537 13.46 -45.65 4.59
C PRO A 537 14.59 -46.54 5.11
N SER A 538 15.59 -46.89 4.27
CA SER A 538 16.72 -47.73 4.69
C SER A 538 17.66 -47.02 5.67
N LYS A 539 17.62 -45.68 5.73
CA LYS A 539 18.43 -44.85 6.62
C LYS A 539 17.65 -44.33 7.83
N ALA A 540 16.43 -44.79 8.05
CA ALA A 540 15.65 -44.41 9.21
C ALA A 540 16.36 -44.87 10.51
N ILE A 541 16.34 -44.01 11.52
CA ILE A 541 16.91 -44.29 12.84
C ILE A 541 15.79 -44.48 13.88
N SER A 542 16.08 -45.20 14.97
CA SER A 542 15.15 -45.25 16.11
C SER A 542 14.93 -43.85 16.68
N ILE A 543 13.72 -43.58 17.18
CA ILE A 543 13.39 -42.32 17.85
C ILE A 543 14.31 -42.05 19.06
N ASP A 544 14.81 -43.11 19.71
CA ASP A 544 15.73 -43.00 20.85
C ASP A 544 17.10 -42.41 20.47
N LYS A 545 17.43 -42.40 19.18
CA LYS A 545 18.66 -41.78 18.65
C LYS A 545 18.47 -40.31 18.25
N VAL A 546 17.24 -39.81 18.28
CA VAL A 546 16.93 -38.41 17.99
C VAL A 546 17.30 -37.55 19.20
N GLU A 547 17.66 -36.29 18.95
CA GLU A 547 17.93 -35.29 19.99
C GLU A 547 16.76 -35.24 21.01
N PRO A 548 17.03 -35.24 22.33
CA PRO A 548 15.99 -35.19 23.36
C PRO A 548 15.12 -33.93 23.25
N VAL A 549 13.86 -34.05 23.69
CA VAL A 549 12.87 -32.94 23.64
C VAL A 549 13.35 -31.72 24.43
N GLU A 550 14.05 -31.94 25.54
CA GLU A 550 14.62 -30.90 26.40
C GLU A 550 15.67 -30.04 25.69
N GLU A 551 16.36 -30.57 24.67
CA GLU A 551 17.31 -29.81 23.86
C GLU A 551 16.62 -29.13 22.67
N ILE A 552 15.65 -29.82 22.03
CA ILE A 552 14.87 -29.25 20.92
C ILE A 552 14.10 -28.01 21.37
N VAL A 553 13.43 -28.07 22.52
CA VAL A 553 12.56 -26.99 23.03
C VAL A 553 13.34 -25.70 23.34
N LYS A 554 14.65 -25.78 23.58
CA LYS A 554 15.51 -24.59 23.77
C LYS A 554 15.60 -23.72 22.52
N ARG A 555 15.30 -24.28 21.35
CA ARG A 555 15.24 -23.57 20.06
C ARG A 555 13.92 -22.81 19.88
N PHE A 556 12.89 -23.14 20.66
CA PHE A 556 11.59 -22.48 20.57
C PHE A 556 11.59 -21.14 21.31
N SER A 557 10.92 -20.16 20.70
CA SER A 557 10.62 -18.88 21.31
C SER A 557 9.13 -18.61 21.17
N THR A 558 8.50 -18.11 22.23
CA THR A 558 7.18 -17.49 22.04
C THR A 558 7.36 -16.17 21.29
N GLY A 559 6.37 -15.82 20.46
CA GLY A 559 6.36 -14.56 19.71
C GLY A 559 6.37 -13.33 20.61
N ALA A 560 6.71 -12.18 20.02
CA ALA A 560 6.76 -10.88 20.69
C ALA A 560 5.36 -10.28 20.82
N MET A 561 4.60 -10.69 21.84
CA MET A 561 3.26 -10.15 22.12
C MET A 561 3.33 -9.15 23.27
N SER A 562 2.83 -7.93 23.07
CA SER A 562 2.99 -6.85 24.03
C SER A 562 2.06 -6.98 25.23
N LEU A 563 2.56 -6.60 26.41
CA LEU A 563 1.69 -6.31 27.54
C LEU A 563 0.79 -5.11 27.16
N GLY A 564 -0.53 -5.32 27.14
CA GLY A 564 -1.50 -4.37 26.61
C GLY A 564 -2.26 -4.90 25.38
N SER A 565 -1.61 -5.65 24.49
CA SER A 565 -2.32 -6.41 23.45
C SER A 565 -2.89 -7.72 23.99
N ILE A 566 -2.20 -8.31 24.98
CA ILE A 566 -2.64 -9.47 25.74
C ILE A 566 -2.66 -9.14 27.24
N SER A 567 -3.41 -9.93 28.01
CA SER A 567 -3.51 -9.74 29.46
C SER A 567 -2.19 -10.07 30.16
N THR A 568 -2.00 -9.52 31.36
CA THR A 568 -0.84 -9.80 32.21
C THR A 568 -0.71 -11.30 32.53
N GLU A 569 -1.83 -11.98 32.73
CA GLU A 569 -1.88 -13.42 33.01
C GLU A 569 -1.39 -14.20 31.80
N ALA A 570 -1.85 -13.88 30.58
CA ALA A 570 -1.40 -14.54 29.36
C ALA A 570 0.10 -14.30 29.12
N HIS A 571 0.55 -13.06 29.22
CA HIS A 571 1.96 -12.68 29.04
C HIS A 571 2.87 -13.40 30.05
N THR A 572 2.49 -13.39 31.32
CA THR A 572 3.27 -14.04 32.38
C THR A 572 3.25 -15.56 32.24
N THR A 573 2.13 -16.15 31.83
CA THR A 573 2.02 -17.60 31.61
C THR A 573 2.99 -18.09 30.53
N LEU A 574 3.09 -17.37 29.41
CA LEU A 574 4.04 -17.69 28.34
C LEU A 574 5.49 -17.63 28.84
N ALA A 575 5.82 -16.57 29.57
CA ALA A 575 7.17 -16.34 30.05
C ALA A 575 7.58 -17.40 31.08
N VAL A 576 6.69 -17.74 32.02
CA VAL A 576 6.87 -18.83 32.98
C VAL A 576 7.05 -20.17 32.27
N ALA A 577 6.21 -20.49 31.28
CA ALA A 577 6.28 -21.74 30.56
C ALA A 577 7.62 -21.90 29.83
N MET A 578 8.07 -20.87 29.09
CA MET A 578 9.32 -20.92 28.34
C MET A 578 10.54 -21.01 29.25
N ASN A 579 10.55 -20.31 30.39
CA ASN A 579 11.65 -20.44 31.36
C ASN A 579 11.70 -21.84 31.97
N ARG A 580 10.55 -22.45 32.29
CA ARG A 580 10.49 -23.84 32.80
C ARG A 580 11.03 -24.85 31.78
N LEU A 581 10.74 -24.63 30.50
CA LEU A 581 11.21 -25.48 29.40
C LEU A 581 12.67 -25.17 28.99
N GLY A 582 13.27 -24.10 29.51
CA GLY A 582 14.59 -23.64 29.07
C GLY A 582 14.62 -22.96 27.69
N GLY A 583 13.44 -22.70 27.10
CA GLY A 583 13.30 -21.91 25.88
C GLY A 583 13.38 -20.40 26.14
N LYS A 584 12.84 -19.60 25.22
CA LYS A 584 12.85 -18.12 25.31
C LYS A 584 11.44 -17.54 25.20
N SER A 585 11.21 -16.43 25.90
CA SER A 585 10.03 -15.59 25.71
C SER A 585 10.43 -14.17 25.33
N ASN A 586 9.50 -13.41 24.75
CA ASN A 586 9.75 -12.06 24.27
C ASN A 586 8.74 -11.08 24.90
N THR A 587 9.22 -9.93 25.36
CA THR A 587 8.38 -8.91 26.02
C THR A 587 7.33 -8.31 25.11
N GLY A 588 7.55 -8.34 23.80
CA GLY A 588 6.85 -7.47 22.86
C GLY A 588 7.24 -6.00 23.06
N GLU A 589 6.42 -5.11 22.51
CA GLU A 589 6.68 -3.67 22.44
C GLU A 589 6.25 -2.89 23.70
N GLY A 590 5.37 -3.46 24.51
CA GLY A 590 4.74 -2.81 25.68
C GLY A 590 5.66 -2.60 26.89
N GLY A 591 6.90 -3.09 26.83
CA GLY A 591 7.79 -3.17 27.98
C GLY A 591 7.43 -4.34 28.91
N GLU A 592 8.05 -4.37 30.08
CA GLU A 592 7.86 -5.41 31.09
C GLU A 592 7.94 -4.81 32.49
N ASP A 593 7.07 -5.30 33.38
CA ASP A 593 6.97 -4.86 34.76
C ASP A 593 8.29 -5.12 35.51
N ARG A 594 8.77 -4.13 36.27
CA ARG A 594 10.03 -4.21 37.02
C ARG A 594 9.99 -5.28 38.10
N ASP A 595 8.83 -5.53 38.68
CA ASP A 595 8.69 -6.55 39.73
C ASP A 595 9.02 -7.95 39.22
N ARG A 596 8.92 -8.17 37.91
CA ARG A 596 9.29 -9.44 37.25
C ARG A 596 10.80 -9.67 37.14
N TYR A 597 11.62 -8.65 37.40
CA TYR A 597 13.09 -8.75 37.33
C TYR A 597 13.74 -9.23 38.63
N MET A 598 13.01 -9.25 39.75
CA MET A 598 13.58 -9.56 41.07
C MET A 598 13.58 -11.07 41.36
N PHE A 599 14.73 -11.58 41.82
CA PHE A 599 15.11 -13.01 41.98
C PHE A 599 14.67 -13.66 43.31
N GLY A 600 14.59 -15.02 43.34
CA GLY A 600 15.20 -15.79 44.44
C GLY A 600 14.56 -17.09 44.99
N GLY A 601 13.52 -17.69 44.41
CA GLY A 601 12.90 -18.90 44.98
C GLY A 601 13.15 -20.19 44.19
N GLU A 602 13.70 -21.23 44.83
CA GLU A 602 13.63 -22.60 44.31
C GLU A 602 12.17 -23.02 44.10
N TYR A 603 11.90 -23.73 43.01
CA TYR A 603 10.59 -24.31 42.72
C TYR A 603 10.37 -25.50 43.66
N ASP A 604 9.71 -25.27 44.80
CA ASP A 604 9.40 -26.37 45.72
C ASP A 604 8.35 -27.31 45.09
N LYS A 605 8.77 -28.54 44.80
CA LYS A 605 7.95 -29.59 44.17
C LYS A 605 6.80 -30.08 45.07
N LYS A 606 6.69 -29.60 46.31
CA LYS A 606 5.73 -30.08 47.32
C LYS A 606 4.83 -28.97 47.88
N VAL A 607 3.88 -28.47 47.09
CA VAL A 607 2.70 -27.80 47.68
C VAL A 607 1.44 -28.24 46.97
N SER A 608 0.93 -29.40 47.38
CA SER A 608 -0.48 -29.77 47.25
C SER A 608 -1.25 -29.05 48.37
N GLY A 609 -2.08 -28.07 48.02
CA GLY A 609 -2.89 -27.35 48.98
C GLY A 609 -3.88 -26.46 48.26
N ASP A 610 -5.15 -26.82 48.36
CA ASP A 610 -6.30 -26.08 47.84
C ASP A 610 -6.42 -24.73 48.58
N ASN A 611 -6.42 -23.61 47.82
CA ASN A 611 -6.88 -22.24 48.18
C ASN A 611 -5.95 -21.03 47.90
N GLU A 612 -4.89 -21.13 47.08
CA GLU A 612 -4.18 -19.93 46.60
C GLU A 612 -4.46 -19.65 45.12
N THR A 613 -4.96 -18.45 44.82
CA THR A 613 -5.25 -17.96 43.47
C THR A 613 -3.97 -17.83 42.62
N LEU A 614 -4.11 -18.11 41.32
CA LEU A 614 -3.01 -18.14 40.33
C LEU A 614 -2.15 -16.85 40.35
N SER A 615 -2.75 -15.71 40.70
CA SER A 615 -2.08 -14.40 40.81
C SER A 615 -0.99 -14.35 41.89
N PHE A 616 -1.11 -15.14 42.98
CA PHE A 616 -0.12 -15.19 44.04
C PHE A 616 1.06 -16.12 43.68
N ARG A 617 0.81 -17.19 42.91
CA ARG A 617 1.85 -18.11 42.41
C ARG A 617 2.75 -17.48 41.35
N LEU A 618 2.25 -16.52 40.57
CA LEU A 618 3.01 -15.86 39.50
C LEU A 618 4.04 -14.84 40.00
N LYS A 619 3.91 -14.34 41.24
CA LYS A 619 4.86 -13.38 41.85
C LYS A 619 6.25 -13.97 42.20
N LYS A 620 6.44 -15.29 42.11
CA LYS A 620 7.67 -15.97 42.57
C LYS A 620 8.53 -16.59 41.46
N LEU A 621 8.24 -16.33 40.18
CA LEU A 621 8.88 -17.05 39.06
C LEU A 621 10.00 -16.23 38.39
N THR A 622 11.15 -16.87 38.22
CA THR A 622 12.38 -16.30 37.66
C THR A 622 12.27 -16.13 36.14
N LEU A 623 12.63 -14.95 35.63
CA LEU A 623 12.68 -14.61 34.20
C LEU A 623 14.13 -14.42 33.73
N ASN A 624 14.85 -15.51 33.54
CA ASN A 624 16.27 -15.47 33.14
C ASN A 624 16.50 -15.32 31.63
N ARG A 625 15.45 -15.48 30.79
CA ARG A 625 15.59 -15.56 29.32
C ARG A 625 14.53 -14.77 28.55
N THR A 626 14.16 -13.60 29.04
CA THR A 626 13.31 -12.67 28.27
C THR A 626 14.17 -11.76 27.40
N PHE A 627 13.97 -11.80 26.08
CA PHE A 627 14.62 -10.88 25.16
C PHE A 627 13.86 -9.55 25.15
N LEU A 628 14.52 -8.45 25.55
CA LEU A 628 13.98 -7.09 25.43
C LEU A 628 14.26 -6.56 24.02
N LEU A 629 13.23 -6.52 23.16
CA LEU A 629 13.33 -5.93 21.81
C LEU A 629 13.69 -4.43 21.85
N LYS A 630 13.37 -3.74 22.96
CA LYS A 630 13.68 -2.32 23.16
C LYS A 630 15.16 -1.97 23.02
N LYS A 631 16.10 -2.90 23.23
CA LYS A 631 17.53 -2.62 23.07
C LYS A 631 18.02 -2.61 21.61
N MET A 632 17.34 -3.24 20.66
CA MET A 632 17.70 -3.13 19.23
C MET A 632 17.00 -1.95 18.57
N ILE A 633 15.71 -1.74 18.83
CA ILE A 633 14.95 -0.65 18.18
C ILE A 633 15.39 0.72 18.71
N ALA A 634 15.66 0.87 20.01
CA ALA A 634 16.16 2.15 20.56
C ALA A 634 17.61 2.48 20.20
N TYR A 635 18.39 1.50 19.70
CA TYR A 635 19.76 1.73 19.23
C TYR A 635 19.84 2.00 17.72
N VAL A 636 18.77 1.67 16.99
CA VAL A 636 18.59 2.02 15.56
C VAL A 636 17.79 3.33 15.40
N LEU A 637 16.98 3.70 16.40
CA LEU A 637 16.21 4.95 16.44
C LEU A 637 16.85 6.09 17.27
N ARG A 638 18.06 5.90 17.79
CA ARG A 638 18.93 6.97 18.31
C ARG A 638 20.10 7.14 17.36
#